data_AF-A0A2V9ZN49-F1
#
_entry.id   AF-A0A2V9ZN49-F1
#
_cell.length_a   1.000
_cell.length_b   1.000
_cell.length_c   1.000
_cell.angle_alpha   90.00
_cell.angle_beta   90.00
_cell.angle_gamma   90.00
#
_symmetry.space_group_name_H-M   'P 1'
#
loop_
_entity.id
_entity.type
_entity.pdbx_description
1 polymer ?
#
loop_
_entity_poly.entity_id
_entity_poly.type
_entity_poly.pdbx_seq_one_letter_code
_entity_poly.pdbx_strand_id
1 'polypeptide(L)'
;MKKSFRVSLLLTFVASFGAGFGQADATIPLSPNRAAAAQTLLPSGKVLITGGQNETAWLNSAVLYDPSSDTFTATGNMNSPRAFHTSTLLPDGTVLITGGEQGSDLPLLKTAELYSPTTGKFTLAAHLMTIARESHTATLLPDGRVLIVGGKQADTYDPSTQVFTQTPNSPTNRKSHAVVLLPAGTVLITGGYVGRQPVGDAWLFTPSTNKFTLLAATMLIPRANHAMTLMLNNTVLVTGGFSGTSPHDQVDIYNPVQQTFTAAHKMLYHRSNHDARLLADGRVLVIGGTTLESGFLATNEIYDPNTTIWSSDGVMAENRTGMTSTLLQNGKILVAGGLTGNKTLQTAEILDPVTHAFTSLGNMQVARNLHTDTLLADGRVLLAAGSTDAVFLSSAEIFDPANNSFTLTGSLSHARKSQTATLLQDNNRVLITGGKSSTGDLASAEIYDSSTGQFRSTGSMIGGRSLHTATLLGNGTVLVAGGRKGATPLRTAEIFNPVTETFAATGMLNIQRKRHAANLLLDGNVLVEGGASVSNGEPVDVGTPTAEIYYTSGPLAGTWTNHPPQDMSTGRTEHTATLLPDSTVMVCGGISEILPSDLYNPATQTFSTTGGLLQARQRHVSLLLTDPAWGSLVGKVLAIGGAFTGSPVFGGIQQALDTVELYDPATHQFSLFGTMTEARQNHTATMLNDGRILIAGGVSSPAVSGTAELVTP
;
A
#
# COMPACT_ATOMS: atom_id res chain seq x y z
N MET A 1 -19.53 71.74 29.09
CA MET A 1 -20.01 70.41 28.63
C MET A 1 -19.11 69.92 27.49
N LYS A 2 -18.45 68.77 27.65
CA LYS A 2 -17.76 68.04 26.58
C LYS A 2 -18.10 66.55 26.77
N LYS A 3 -18.74 65.90 25.80
CA LYS A 3 -19.01 64.45 25.84
C LYS A 3 -17.86 63.72 25.17
N SER A 4 -17.13 62.89 25.91
CA SER A 4 -16.19 61.93 25.31
C SER A 4 -16.93 60.67 24.89
N PHE A 5 -16.75 60.24 23.65
CA PHE A 5 -17.10 58.88 23.25
C PHE A 5 -16.04 57.93 23.82
N ARG A 6 -16.47 56.87 24.53
CA ARG A 6 -15.60 55.75 24.87
C ARG A 6 -15.61 54.76 23.71
N VAL A 7 -14.47 54.59 23.05
CA VAL A 7 -14.23 53.42 22.20
C VAL A 7 -13.90 52.25 23.13
N SER A 8 -14.64 51.16 23.03
CA SER A 8 -14.38 49.96 23.83
C SER A 8 -13.33 49.11 23.10
N LEU A 9 -12.06 49.23 23.52
CA LEU A 9 -10.98 48.39 22.99
C LEU A 9 -11.15 46.97 23.53
N LEU A 10 -11.71 46.06 22.72
CA LEU A 10 -11.82 44.65 23.08
C LEU A 10 -10.43 44.02 22.99
N LEU A 11 -9.77 43.90 24.14
CA LEU A 11 -8.42 43.35 24.23
C LEU A 11 -8.47 41.82 24.11
N THR A 12 -8.30 41.31 22.89
CA THR A 12 -8.28 39.87 22.62
C THR A 12 -7.06 39.24 23.31
N PHE A 13 -7.31 38.43 24.34
CA PHE A 13 -6.28 37.60 24.96
C PHE A 13 -5.83 36.54 23.96
N VAL A 14 -4.64 36.72 23.39
CA VAL A 14 -3.95 35.67 22.64
C VAL A 14 -3.38 34.69 23.66
N ALA A 15 -4.14 33.64 23.98
CA ALA A 15 -3.65 32.54 24.79
C ALA A 15 -2.64 31.73 23.94
N SER A 16 -1.35 31.86 24.26
CA SER A 16 -0.29 31.07 23.65
C SER A 16 -0.37 29.62 24.14
N PHE A 17 -1.10 28.77 23.42
CA PHE A 17 -1.06 27.33 23.64
C PHE A 17 0.30 26.78 23.16
N GLY A 18 1.03 26.16 24.08
CA GLY A 18 2.38 25.67 23.84
C GLY A 18 2.44 24.28 23.23
N ALA A 19 3.66 23.85 22.90
CA ALA A 19 4.00 22.59 22.27
C ALA A 19 3.32 22.38 20.91
N GLY A 20 4.01 22.81 19.84
CA GLY A 20 3.72 22.34 18.50
C GLY A 20 4.01 20.84 18.45
N PHE A 21 2.94 20.06 18.29
CA PHE A 21 3.11 18.69 17.85
C PHE A 21 3.54 18.69 16.34
N GLY A 22 3.90 17.52 15.81
CA GLY A 22 4.48 17.03 14.53
C GLY A 22 4.49 17.84 13.27
N GLN A 23 5.32 18.86 13.29
CA GLN A 23 5.65 19.70 12.16
C GLN A 23 6.90 19.25 11.39
N ALA A 24 6.85 18.57 10.22
CA ALA A 24 7.75 18.85 8.97
C ALA A 24 9.25 18.43 9.53
N ASP A 25 10.31 18.21 8.73
CA ASP A 25 11.69 18.76 8.67
C ASP A 25 11.85 19.02 7.14
N ALA A 26 12.37 20.09 6.52
CA ALA A 26 12.02 20.48 5.12
C ALA A 26 12.68 19.72 3.92
N THR A 27 12.48 20.12 2.66
CA THR A 27 12.77 19.50 1.32
C THR A 27 14.06 18.63 1.08
N ILE A 28 14.15 17.30 1.35
CA ILE A 28 15.15 16.30 0.78
C ILE A 28 15.43 16.43 -0.76
N PRO A 29 16.49 15.82 -1.32
CA PRO A 29 16.68 15.70 -2.77
C PRO A 29 15.91 14.51 -3.33
N LEU A 30 14.84 14.73 -4.11
CA LEU A 30 13.98 13.74 -4.81
C LEU A 30 14.35 13.60 -6.31
N SER A 31 14.01 12.50 -6.99
CA SER A 31 14.75 11.91 -8.12
C SER A 31 14.27 10.48 -8.47
N PRO A 32 14.17 10.07 -9.74
CA PRO A 32 13.21 10.69 -10.63
C PRO A 32 11.82 10.50 -10.06
N ASN A 33 10.87 11.37 -10.27
CA ASN A 33 9.62 11.45 -9.50
C ASN A 33 8.72 10.16 -9.34
N ARG A 34 7.61 10.13 -8.58
CA ARG A 34 7.10 8.85 -8.01
C ARG A 34 5.58 8.71 -7.70
N ALA A 35 5.01 7.51 -7.39
CA ALA A 35 3.65 7.19 -6.82
C ALA A 35 3.40 5.73 -6.43
N ALA A 36 2.32 5.37 -5.74
CA ALA A 36 1.48 4.16 -5.90
C ALA A 36 1.73 2.82 -5.22
N ALA A 37 2.92 2.27 -5.36
CA ALA A 37 3.16 0.84 -5.19
C ALA A 37 4.10 0.58 -4.04
N ALA A 38 4.39 -0.68 -3.70
CA ALA A 38 4.60 -0.99 -2.29
C ALA A 38 5.83 -1.75 -1.78
N GLN A 39 5.81 -1.92 -0.47
CA GLN A 39 6.91 -1.68 0.44
C GLN A 39 7.25 -2.76 1.48
N THR A 40 8.49 -2.84 1.97
CA THR A 40 8.94 -4.02 2.77
C THR A 40 10.34 -3.99 3.43
N LEU A 41 10.50 -4.36 4.71
CA LEU A 41 11.77 -4.77 5.41
C LEU A 41 12.69 -5.80 4.68
N LEU A 42 14.03 -5.79 4.84
CA LEU A 42 15.13 -6.83 4.90
C LEU A 42 16.15 -6.40 6.00
N PRO A 43 17.01 -7.29 6.54
CA PRO A 43 17.30 -7.23 7.98
C PRO A 43 18.45 -6.39 8.56
N SER A 44 19.26 -5.63 7.81
CA SER A 44 20.39 -4.88 8.43
C SER A 44 20.58 -3.43 7.94
N GLY A 45 19.64 -2.85 7.16
CA GLY A 45 19.72 -1.46 6.74
C GLY A 45 19.17 -1.07 5.36
N LYS A 46 19.48 -1.79 4.25
CA LYS A 46 19.34 -1.27 2.84
C LYS A 46 17.88 -1.25 2.50
N VAL A 47 17.44 -0.81 1.32
CA VAL A 47 16.04 -0.61 0.95
C VAL A 47 15.74 -0.62 -0.57
N LEU A 48 14.48 -0.70 -1.05
CA LEU A 48 14.19 -1.03 -2.46
C LEU A 48 12.96 -0.39 -3.14
N ILE A 49 13.09 0.85 -3.56
CA ILE A 49 12.14 1.53 -4.41
C ILE A 49 12.13 1.10 -5.89
N THR A 50 11.05 0.58 -6.47
CA THR A 50 11.13 -0.04 -7.81
C THR A 50 10.00 0.28 -8.76
N GLY A 51 10.30 0.24 -10.06
CA GLY A 51 9.36 0.58 -11.12
C GLY A 51 8.74 2.00 -11.11
N GLY A 52 7.84 2.48 -11.99
CA GLY A 52 7.09 3.76 -11.78
C GLY A 52 6.19 4.33 -12.91
N GLN A 53 6.02 5.67 -13.09
CA GLN A 53 5.41 6.27 -14.33
C GLN A 53 5.62 7.81 -14.71
N ASN A 54 6.45 8.62 -15.46
CA ASN A 54 7.59 8.80 -16.43
C ASN A 54 7.30 9.69 -17.70
N GLU A 55 7.76 10.96 -17.79
CA GLU A 55 7.76 11.87 -18.96
C GLU A 55 9.14 12.07 -19.61
N THR A 56 10.24 12.01 -18.84
CA THR A 56 11.64 12.13 -19.29
C THR A 56 12.46 10.85 -19.03
N ALA A 57 12.05 9.65 -19.44
CA ALA A 57 10.94 9.29 -20.32
C ALA A 57 10.64 7.75 -20.16
N TRP A 58 9.39 7.22 -20.33
CA TRP A 58 8.81 5.97 -19.77
C TRP A 58 9.91 4.96 -19.46
N LEU A 59 9.98 4.47 -18.23
CA LEU A 59 11.25 4.07 -17.66
C LEU A 59 11.16 2.75 -16.95
N ASN A 60 12.30 2.13 -16.72
CA ASN A 60 12.39 0.83 -16.14
C ASN A 60 13.67 0.76 -15.33
N SER A 61 13.57 0.89 -14.01
CA SER A 61 14.68 1.44 -13.19
C SER A 61 14.69 1.01 -11.73
N ALA A 62 15.71 1.51 -11.02
CA ALA A 62 16.19 1.08 -9.71
C ALA A 62 17.23 2.05 -9.01
N VAL A 63 16.90 2.98 -8.07
CA VAL A 63 17.77 3.92 -7.26
C VAL A 63 18.38 3.31 -5.93
N LEU A 64 18.56 3.94 -4.72
CA LEU A 64 18.83 3.33 -3.35
C LEU A 64 18.96 4.31 -2.05
N TYR A 65 18.12 5.26 -1.56
CA TYR A 65 18.26 6.12 -0.27
C TYR A 65 18.87 5.48 1.05
N ASP A 66 19.70 6.07 1.93
CA ASP A 66 20.27 5.41 3.16
C ASP A 66 20.31 6.27 4.47
N PRO A 67 19.72 5.85 5.61
CA PRO A 67 19.84 6.55 6.89
C PRO A 67 19.84 8.08 6.95
N SER A 68 21.02 8.67 7.15
CA SER A 68 21.15 9.92 7.91
C SER A 68 21.59 11.13 7.09
N SER A 69 22.46 10.94 6.09
CA SER A 69 23.04 12.05 5.32
C SER A 69 23.62 11.63 3.97
N ASP A 70 22.98 10.71 3.24
CA ASP A 70 22.82 10.79 1.78
C ASP A 70 23.96 10.64 0.73
N THR A 71 24.99 9.81 0.87
CA THR A 71 26.04 9.59 -0.18
C THR A 71 25.56 8.84 -1.45
N PHE A 72 26.15 9.10 -2.62
CA PHE A 72 25.85 8.54 -3.96
C PHE A 72 26.50 7.24 -4.57
N THR A 73 25.81 6.18 -5.08
CA THR A 73 26.53 5.02 -5.78
C THR A 73 26.07 4.27 -7.08
N ALA A 74 24.94 4.54 -7.78
CA ALA A 74 24.48 3.93 -9.08
C ALA A 74 24.18 2.37 -9.31
N THR A 75 23.17 1.98 -10.16
CA THR A 75 22.87 0.57 -10.66
C THR A 75 22.02 0.27 -12.00
N GLY A 76 22.44 -0.61 -12.99
CA GLY A 76 21.84 -0.82 -14.39
C GLY A 76 21.90 -2.16 -15.28
N ASN A 77 21.14 -2.25 -16.43
CA ASN A 77 21.07 -3.17 -17.67
C ASN A 77 20.18 -4.49 -17.92
N MET A 78 18.81 -4.53 -18.11
CA MET A 78 17.95 -5.82 -18.23
C MET A 78 16.86 -5.92 -19.37
N ASN A 79 15.56 -6.26 -19.10
CA ASN A 79 14.28 -6.21 -19.88
C ASN A 79 13.03 -5.63 -19.12
N SER A 80 11.88 -6.34 -18.99
CA SER A 80 10.44 -5.90 -19.09
C SER A 80 9.90 -4.61 -18.39
N PRO A 81 8.56 -4.27 -18.40
CA PRO A 81 7.89 -3.02 -17.88
C PRO A 81 7.03 -3.05 -16.52
N ARG A 82 6.50 -1.97 -15.76
CA ARG A 82 6.07 -1.81 -14.24
C ARG A 82 5.70 -0.45 -13.36
N ALA A 83 4.72 -0.39 -12.38
CA ALA A 83 3.93 0.62 -11.46
C ALA A 83 2.76 0.09 -10.50
N PHE A 84 2.29 0.77 -9.44
CA PHE A 84 1.12 0.45 -8.53
C PHE A 84 0.77 -1.05 -8.20
N HIS A 85 1.45 -1.72 -7.25
CA HIS A 85 1.48 -3.20 -6.95
C HIS A 85 2.50 -3.45 -5.78
N THR A 86 2.66 -4.59 -5.08
CA THR A 86 3.33 -4.63 -3.71
C THR A 86 4.44 -5.65 -3.32
N SER A 87 4.38 -6.29 -2.13
CA SER A 87 5.49 -6.16 -1.18
C SER A 87 5.46 -6.90 0.18
N THR A 88 6.42 -7.77 0.56
CA THR A 88 6.80 -8.19 1.96
C THR A 88 7.90 -9.26 2.13
N LEU A 89 8.49 -9.42 3.34
CA LEU A 89 9.73 -10.13 3.79
C LEU A 89 9.84 -11.65 3.98
N LEU A 90 10.36 -12.42 3.00
CA LEU A 90 10.58 -13.85 3.25
C LEU A 90 11.77 -14.14 4.19
N PRO A 91 11.71 -15.21 5.01
CA PRO A 91 12.26 -15.15 6.36
C PRO A 91 13.72 -14.78 6.54
N ASP A 92 14.61 -15.23 5.68
CA ASP A 92 16.03 -14.91 5.81
C ASP A 92 16.58 -14.07 4.67
N GLY A 93 15.75 -13.43 3.79
CA GLY A 93 15.94 -12.06 3.22
C GLY A 93 16.41 -11.74 1.78
N THR A 94 15.95 -12.41 0.72
CA THR A 94 16.15 -12.09 -0.71
C THR A 94 15.01 -11.49 -1.59
N VAL A 95 14.56 -10.21 -1.62
CA VAL A 95 13.41 -9.68 -2.45
C VAL A 95 12.97 -10.32 -3.78
N LEU A 96 11.65 -10.44 -3.83
CA LEU A 96 10.55 -10.89 -4.66
C LEU A 96 9.68 -9.73 -5.19
N ILE A 97 8.78 -9.90 -6.17
CA ILE A 97 7.84 -8.97 -6.78
C ILE A 97 6.91 -9.85 -7.70
N THR A 98 5.68 -9.50 -8.19
CA THR A 98 4.94 -10.37 -9.17
C THR A 98 3.92 -9.80 -10.25
N GLY A 99 4.28 -9.32 -11.48
CA GLY A 99 3.48 -9.00 -12.73
C GLY A 99 3.08 -7.52 -13.16
N GLY A 100 2.44 -7.24 -14.33
CA GLY A 100 1.99 -5.87 -14.75
C GLY A 100 1.49 -5.54 -16.21
N GLU A 101 0.80 -4.43 -16.55
CA GLU A 101 0.29 -4.16 -17.94
C GLU A 101 1.38 -3.65 -18.90
N GLN A 102 2.09 -4.42 -19.77
CA GLN A 102 3.04 -3.88 -20.79
C GLN A 102 2.57 -2.72 -21.73
N GLY A 103 1.34 -2.20 -21.64
CA GLY A 103 0.95 -0.90 -22.19
C GLY A 103 -0.46 -0.49 -21.79
N SER A 104 -1.06 0.45 -22.52
CA SER A 104 -2.52 0.68 -22.36
C SER A 104 -3.35 -0.39 -23.10
N ASP A 105 -2.73 -1.16 -24.02
CA ASP A 105 -3.41 -1.59 -25.26
C ASP A 105 -3.11 -3.01 -25.86
N LEU A 106 -2.38 -3.96 -25.26
CA LEU A 106 -2.39 -5.39 -25.71
C LEU A 106 -3.07 -6.26 -24.63
N PRO A 107 -3.33 -7.57 -24.88
CA PRO A 107 -3.05 -8.63 -23.92
C PRO A 107 -2.96 -8.21 -22.47
N LEU A 108 -1.79 -8.23 -21.80
CA LEU A 108 -1.32 -7.49 -20.60
C LEU A 108 0.14 -8.04 -20.31
N LEU A 109 0.84 -7.93 -19.15
CA LEU A 109 2.14 -8.65 -18.93
C LEU A 109 2.26 -9.44 -17.59
N LYS A 110 2.14 -10.76 -17.64
CA LYS A 110 1.89 -11.69 -16.55
C LYS A 110 3.07 -12.27 -15.77
N THR A 111 4.26 -11.68 -15.73
CA THR A 111 5.49 -12.41 -15.34
C THR A 111 6.15 -12.05 -13.99
N ALA A 112 6.97 -12.93 -13.38
CA ALA A 112 7.69 -12.70 -12.10
C ALA A 112 9.19 -13.11 -12.07
N GLU A 113 10.02 -12.78 -11.06
CA GLU A 113 11.51 -12.63 -11.17
C GLU A 113 12.28 -13.05 -9.75
N LEU A 114 13.58 -12.79 -9.31
CA LEU A 114 14.18 -12.93 -7.86
C LEU A 114 15.26 -11.99 -7.06
N TYR A 115 16.10 -11.00 -7.54
CA TYR A 115 17.06 -10.03 -6.84
C TYR A 115 18.57 -10.45 -6.45
N SER A 116 19.47 -9.57 -5.95
CA SER A 116 20.56 -9.78 -4.93
C SER A 116 20.84 -8.60 -3.86
N PRO A 117 21.25 -8.73 -2.56
CA PRO A 117 22.46 -7.98 -2.13
C PRO A 117 23.82 -8.65 -2.28
N THR A 118 23.88 -9.86 -2.82
CA THR A 118 25.13 -10.50 -3.23
C THR A 118 25.52 -10.41 -4.71
N THR A 119 24.76 -10.98 -5.66
CA THR A 119 25.26 -11.51 -6.96
C THR A 119 25.25 -10.63 -8.23
N GLY A 120 24.14 -9.98 -8.61
CA GLY A 120 24.11 -8.95 -9.69
C GLY A 120 22.72 -8.44 -10.20
N LYS A 121 21.76 -9.27 -10.64
CA LYS A 121 21.82 -9.90 -11.96
C LYS A 121 20.49 -10.53 -12.39
N PHE A 122 19.75 -10.06 -13.42
CA PHE A 122 18.28 -10.26 -13.62
C PHE A 122 17.66 -11.71 -14.11
N THR A 123 16.87 -12.57 -13.35
CA THR A 123 15.97 -13.76 -13.73
C THR A 123 14.44 -13.82 -13.28
N LEU A 124 13.67 -14.83 -13.80
CA LEU A 124 12.25 -15.35 -13.78
C LEU A 124 12.18 -16.82 -13.20
N ALA A 125 11.01 -17.53 -13.13
CA ALA A 125 10.72 -18.89 -12.53
C ALA A 125 10.26 -20.00 -13.52
N ALA A 126 10.03 -21.31 -13.15
CA ALA A 126 10.11 -22.72 -13.81
C ALA A 126 9.44 -23.34 -15.14
N HIS A 127 8.20 -23.91 -15.29
CA HIS A 127 7.54 -24.30 -16.62
C HIS A 127 6.02 -24.76 -16.69
N LEU A 128 5.11 -24.11 -17.47
CA LEU A 128 3.69 -24.47 -17.83
C LEU A 128 2.66 -23.27 -17.97
N MET A 129 1.31 -23.51 -18.03
CA MET A 129 0.12 -22.62 -17.63
C MET A 129 -1.07 -22.19 -18.60
N THR A 130 -1.47 -20.89 -18.70
CA THR A 130 -2.89 -20.34 -18.86
C THR A 130 -3.04 -18.77 -18.91
N ILE A 131 -3.78 -18.04 -18.03
CA ILE A 131 -3.92 -16.52 -18.01
C ILE A 131 -3.70 -15.77 -16.64
N ALA A 132 -4.43 -14.69 -16.25
CA ALA A 132 -3.79 -13.47 -15.62
C ALA A 132 -4.57 -12.56 -14.57
N ARG A 133 -4.12 -11.31 -14.22
CA ARG A 133 -4.26 -10.56 -12.88
C ARG A 133 -4.30 -8.97 -12.78
N GLU A 134 -4.64 -8.23 -11.65
CA GLU A 134 -4.56 -6.71 -11.41
C GLU A 134 -4.50 -6.17 -9.88
N SER A 135 -4.38 -4.84 -9.51
CA SER A 135 -3.47 -4.18 -8.47
C SER A 135 -3.40 -4.59 -6.99
N HIS A 136 -3.31 -5.87 -6.63
CA HIS A 136 -2.97 -6.25 -5.25
C HIS A 136 -1.67 -5.60 -4.57
N THR A 137 -0.98 -6.30 -3.65
CA THR A 137 -0.77 -5.96 -2.17
C THR A 137 -0.40 -7.19 -1.36
N ALA A 138 0.41 -7.15 -0.29
CA ALA A 138 1.02 -8.39 0.22
C ALA A 138 1.59 -8.32 1.66
N THR A 139 1.65 -9.42 2.46
CA THR A 139 2.43 -9.46 3.75
C THR A 139 3.20 -10.77 4.13
N LEU A 140 4.05 -10.72 5.21
CA LEU A 140 5.37 -11.36 5.45
C LEU A 140 5.70 -12.82 5.95
N LEU A 141 4.78 -13.79 6.03
CA LEU A 141 4.93 -15.20 6.56
C LEU A 141 5.68 -15.57 7.88
N PRO A 142 5.41 -16.79 8.45
CA PRO A 142 6.36 -17.43 9.37
C PRO A 142 6.62 -18.93 9.17
N ASP A 143 5.64 -19.75 8.77
CA ASP A 143 5.78 -21.21 8.70
C ASP A 143 6.30 -21.72 7.35
N GLY A 144 6.13 -20.91 6.32
CA GLY A 144 6.03 -21.45 4.99
C GLY A 144 5.07 -20.72 4.05
N ARG A 145 3.76 -20.65 4.31
CA ARG A 145 2.74 -20.84 3.25
C ARG A 145 1.82 -19.61 2.94
N VAL A 146 1.10 -19.51 1.79
CA VAL A 146 0.50 -18.24 1.28
C VAL A 146 -0.76 -18.41 0.47
N LEU A 147 -1.49 -17.29 0.37
CA LEU A 147 -2.41 -16.95 -0.70
C LEU A 147 -2.25 -15.54 -1.24
N ILE A 148 -2.85 -15.35 -2.41
CA ILE A 148 -3.13 -14.07 -3.02
C ILE A 148 -4.46 -14.25 -3.79
N VAL A 149 -4.95 -13.18 -4.38
CA VAL A 149 -6.23 -12.62 -4.14
C VAL A 149 -7.18 -12.53 -5.32
N GLY A 150 -8.08 -13.52 -5.39
CA GLY A 150 -9.44 -13.28 -5.84
C GLY A 150 -9.61 -13.35 -7.33
N GLY A 151 -8.92 -12.44 -8.00
CA GLY A 151 -8.89 -12.24 -9.42
C GLY A 151 -10.24 -12.31 -10.06
N LYS A 152 -10.31 -12.54 -11.36
CA LYS A 152 -11.40 -13.40 -11.85
C LYS A 152 -11.25 -14.80 -11.40
N GLN A 153 -10.17 -15.16 -10.74
CA GLN A 153 -9.98 -16.39 -10.00
C GLN A 153 -8.62 -16.06 -9.19
N ALA A 154 -8.42 -16.43 -7.88
CA ALA A 154 -7.21 -16.30 -6.95
C ALA A 154 -6.35 -17.57 -6.47
N ASP A 155 -5.22 -17.49 -5.72
CA ASP A 155 -4.23 -18.60 -5.46
C ASP A 155 -3.93 -19.04 -3.98
N THR A 156 -3.14 -20.13 -3.83
CA THR A 156 -2.66 -20.99 -2.61
C THR A 156 -1.13 -21.15 -3.18
N TYR A 157 0.00 -21.30 -2.41
CA TYR A 157 1.34 -21.18 -3.03
C TYR A 157 2.73 -21.91 -2.63
N ASP A 158 2.94 -23.22 -2.34
CA ASP A 158 4.30 -23.84 -1.95
C ASP A 158 5.66 -23.34 -2.61
N PRO A 159 6.85 -23.24 -1.93
CA PRO A 159 8.03 -22.48 -2.42
C PRO A 159 9.29 -23.29 -2.77
N SER A 160 9.40 -24.48 -2.22
CA SER A 160 10.40 -25.48 -2.56
C SER A 160 10.29 -25.86 -4.04
N THR A 161 9.13 -25.61 -4.66
CA THR A 161 8.70 -26.29 -5.88
C THR A 161 8.60 -25.45 -7.14
N GLN A 162 8.35 -24.13 -7.07
CA GLN A 162 7.82 -23.40 -8.24
C GLN A 162 6.34 -23.75 -8.62
N VAL A 163 5.53 -24.52 -7.87
CA VAL A 163 4.21 -25.03 -8.38
C VAL A 163 2.92 -24.40 -7.81
N PHE A 164 2.01 -23.88 -8.66
CA PHE A 164 0.72 -23.27 -8.25
C PHE A 164 -0.40 -24.22 -7.92
N THR A 165 -1.45 -23.71 -7.25
CA THR A 165 -2.67 -24.52 -7.13
C THR A 165 -4.03 -23.84 -7.22
N GLN A 166 -4.97 -24.72 -7.61
CA GLN A 166 -6.35 -24.56 -8.05
C GLN A 166 -7.35 -24.80 -6.93
N THR A 167 -8.41 -24.04 -6.99
CA THR A 167 -9.14 -23.65 -5.81
C THR A 167 -10.59 -23.35 -6.22
N PRO A 168 -11.56 -24.28 -6.08
CA PRO A 168 -12.87 -24.23 -6.76
C PRO A 168 -14.04 -23.64 -5.92
N ASN A 169 -14.87 -22.82 -6.56
CA ASN A 169 -15.92 -21.94 -5.99
C ASN A 169 -15.36 -20.90 -5.00
N SER A 170 -15.54 -19.58 -5.24
CA SER A 170 -15.03 -18.47 -4.40
C SER A 170 -15.66 -17.11 -4.80
N PRO A 171 -15.49 -16.00 -4.06
CA PRO A 171 -16.12 -14.70 -4.32
C PRO A 171 -15.88 -13.98 -5.65
N THR A 172 -16.68 -12.92 -5.83
CA THR A 172 -16.92 -12.02 -6.96
C THR A 172 -16.39 -10.58 -6.86
N ASN A 173 -15.58 -10.13 -7.83
CA ASN A 173 -15.99 -9.02 -8.72
C ASN A 173 -15.56 -7.52 -8.53
N ARG A 174 -14.42 -7.11 -7.96
CA ARG A 174 -14.49 -6.21 -6.80
C ARG A 174 -13.40 -5.12 -6.56
N LYS A 175 -13.18 -3.94 -7.24
CA LYS A 175 -12.32 -2.75 -6.85
C LYS A 175 -11.52 -2.88 -5.53
N SER A 176 -10.20 -2.69 -5.51
CA SER A 176 -9.17 -2.96 -4.46
C SER A 176 -9.47 -3.15 -2.97
N HIS A 177 -8.46 -3.46 -2.15
CA HIS A 177 -8.70 -3.73 -0.73
C HIS A 177 -7.53 -3.60 0.21
N ALA A 178 -7.75 -3.74 1.52
CA ALA A 178 -6.78 -3.80 2.60
C ALA A 178 -6.75 -5.21 3.22
N VAL A 179 -5.66 -5.69 3.85
CA VAL A 179 -5.50 -7.00 4.54
C VAL A 179 -4.56 -6.86 5.77
N VAL A 180 -4.57 -7.80 6.74
CA VAL A 180 -3.67 -7.88 7.91
C VAL A 180 -3.11 -9.31 8.13
N LEU A 181 -2.34 -9.60 9.19
CA LEU A 181 -1.94 -10.95 9.58
C LEU A 181 -1.84 -11.24 11.07
N LEU A 182 -2.16 -12.47 11.50
CA LEU A 182 -2.66 -12.65 12.87
C LEU A 182 -2.02 -13.77 13.69
N PRO A 183 -1.78 -13.61 15.02
CA PRO A 183 -1.28 -14.62 15.98
C PRO A 183 -2.10 -15.87 16.18
N ALA A 184 -3.42 -15.75 16.35
CA ALA A 184 -4.29 -16.93 16.28
C ALA A 184 -4.21 -17.62 14.92
N GLY A 185 -3.57 -16.93 13.95
CA GLY A 185 -2.92 -17.54 12.82
C GLY A 185 -3.61 -17.26 11.50
N THR A 186 -4.72 -16.52 11.49
CA THR A 186 -5.93 -16.70 10.63
C THR A 186 -6.49 -15.24 10.20
N VAL A 187 -7.03 -14.76 9.01
CA VAL A 187 -7.20 -13.25 8.54
C VAL A 187 -8.58 -12.68 8.03
N LEU A 188 -9.02 -11.38 8.14
CA LEU A 188 -10.27 -10.86 7.46
C LEU A 188 -10.16 -10.42 6.05
N ILE A 189 -11.32 -10.44 5.44
CA ILE A 189 -11.63 -9.81 4.19
C ILE A 189 -12.86 -8.91 4.19
N THR A 190 -12.78 -7.77 3.47
CA THR A 190 -13.88 -6.85 3.18
C THR A 190 -13.68 -6.01 1.89
N GLY A 191 -14.75 -5.36 1.43
CA GLY A 191 -15.22 -5.04 0.05
C GLY A 191 -14.35 -4.77 -1.21
N GLY A 192 -15.08 -4.59 -2.34
CA GLY A 192 -14.61 -4.03 -3.63
C GLY A 192 -15.67 -3.67 -4.73
N TYR A 193 -15.42 -3.29 -6.00
CA TYR A 193 -16.28 -2.71 -7.08
C TYR A 193 -16.47 -3.43 -8.50
N VAL A 194 -17.62 -3.26 -9.22
CA VAL A 194 -18.19 -3.76 -10.53
C VAL A 194 -18.86 -2.70 -11.50
N GLY A 195 -19.78 -1.80 -11.04
CA GLY A 195 -20.69 -0.78 -11.68
C GLY A 195 -20.55 0.76 -11.27
N ARG A 196 -21.27 1.34 -10.26
CA ARG A 196 -21.12 2.73 -9.69
C ARG A 196 -21.22 3.08 -8.15
N GLN A 197 -21.68 2.25 -7.19
CA GLN A 197 -22.04 2.54 -5.77
C GLN A 197 -21.88 1.29 -4.81
N PRO A 198 -21.66 1.35 -3.47
CA PRO A 198 -21.02 0.32 -2.58
C PRO A 198 -21.93 -0.74 -1.86
N VAL A 199 -21.55 -2.03 -1.57
CA VAL A 199 -22.57 -3.09 -1.15
C VAL A 199 -22.26 -4.38 -0.29
N GLY A 200 -23.34 -4.87 0.40
CA GLY A 200 -23.74 -6.23 0.99
C GLY A 200 -22.97 -6.76 2.23
N ASP A 201 -23.45 -7.74 3.10
CA ASP A 201 -23.16 -8.40 4.51
C ASP A 201 -21.80 -8.94 5.32
N ALA A 202 -21.05 -10.13 5.28
CA ALA A 202 -19.55 -10.40 5.70
C ALA A 202 -18.70 -11.76 5.41
N TRP A 203 -17.35 -11.86 4.96
CA TRP A 203 -16.42 -13.09 4.57
C TRP A 203 -14.98 -13.29 5.33
N LEU A 204 -14.16 -14.43 5.28
CA LEU A 204 -13.10 -14.90 6.32
C LEU A 204 -11.76 -15.83 6.07
N PHE A 205 -10.52 -15.73 6.69
CA PHE A 205 -9.33 -16.72 6.65
C PHE A 205 -8.72 -17.53 7.87
N THR A 206 -7.93 -18.59 7.56
CA THR A 206 -7.25 -19.63 8.39
C THR A 206 -6.20 -20.49 7.55
N PRO A 207 -5.03 -20.98 8.05
CA PRO A 207 -3.94 -21.76 7.34
C PRO A 207 -3.73 -23.31 7.39
N SER A 208 -4.29 -24.13 8.27
CA SER A 208 -4.23 -25.62 8.20
C SER A 208 -5.02 -26.41 7.11
N THR A 209 -6.39 -26.40 7.10
CA THR A 209 -7.25 -27.40 6.39
C THR A 209 -7.65 -27.17 4.90
N ASN A 210 -8.68 -26.35 4.57
CA ASN A 210 -8.80 -25.40 3.40
C ASN A 210 -10.23 -25.01 2.92
N LYS A 211 -10.76 -23.81 3.24
CA LYS A 211 -12.22 -23.54 3.33
C LYS A 211 -12.69 -22.09 3.59
N PHE A 212 -13.12 -21.32 2.60
CA PHE A 212 -13.87 -20.04 2.76
C PHE A 212 -15.29 -20.39 3.34
N THR A 213 -15.80 -19.65 4.35
CA THR A 213 -17.00 -19.93 5.20
C THR A 213 -18.12 -18.88 5.01
N LEU A 214 -18.69 -18.11 5.97
CA LEU A 214 -19.35 -16.75 5.85
C LEU A 214 -19.99 -16.28 7.17
N LEU A 215 -20.21 -14.97 7.29
CA LEU A 215 -20.13 -14.29 8.59
C LEU A 215 -21.28 -13.33 8.89
N ALA A 216 -21.45 -13.11 10.19
CA ALA A 216 -22.77 -12.93 10.77
C ALA A 216 -23.26 -11.47 10.84
N ALA A 217 -22.38 -10.49 10.69
CA ALA A 217 -22.76 -9.08 10.66
C ALA A 217 -21.71 -8.27 9.88
N THR A 218 -21.98 -6.99 9.69
CA THR A 218 -21.59 -6.21 8.49
C THR A 218 -21.14 -4.81 8.89
N MET A 219 -20.17 -4.11 8.32
CA MET A 219 -19.97 -2.66 8.58
C MET A 219 -21.23 -1.85 8.75
N LEU A 220 -21.15 -0.78 9.53
CA LEU A 220 -22.34 -0.01 9.85
C LEU A 220 -22.94 0.77 8.64
N ILE A 221 -22.25 1.00 7.49
CA ILE A 221 -22.85 1.47 6.19
C ILE A 221 -21.99 1.12 4.94
N PRO A 222 -22.62 0.84 3.78
CA PRO A 222 -22.17 1.20 2.44
C PRO A 222 -21.11 2.32 2.29
N ARG A 223 -19.91 1.97 1.78
CA ARG A 223 -18.69 2.73 1.43
C ARG A 223 -17.75 1.91 0.49
N ALA A 224 -16.88 2.54 -0.33
CA ALA A 224 -15.96 1.85 -1.28
C ALA A 224 -14.33 1.92 -1.33
N ASN A 225 -13.40 1.59 -0.37
CA ASN A 225 -11.89 1.79 -0.14
C ASN A 225 -11.15 2.56 1.06
N HIS A 226 -10.51 1.89 2.08
CA HIS A 226 -9.47 2.39 3.08
C HIS A 226 -8.41 1.42 3.74
N ALA A 227 -7.52 1.90 4.64
CA ALA A 227 -6.22 1.31 5.05
C ALA A 227 -6.25 0.04 5.97
N MET A 228 -5.31 -0.17 6.92
CA MET A 228 -5.16 -1.33 7.86
C MET A 228 -4.11 -1.08 8.95
N THR A 229 -4.19 -1.66 10.18
CA THR A 229 -3.06 -1.90 11.15
C THR A 229 -3.34 -2.35 12.59
N LEU A 230 -2.27 -2.94 13.15
CA LEU A 230 -1.81 -3.33 14.49
C LEU A 230 -2.22 -2.52 15.70
N MET A 231 -2.77 -3.22 16.68
CA MET A 231 -2.86 -2.73 18.04
C MET A 231 -2.52 -3.79 19.10
N LEU A 232 -1.62 -3.43 20.02
CA LEU A 232 -1.05 -4.34 21.05
C LEU A 232 -2.03 -4.76 22.14
N ASN A 233 -3.18 -4.08 22.25
CA ASN A 233 -4.24 -4.46 23.20
C ASN A 233 -5.00 -5.71 22.75
N ASN A 234 -4.76 -6.13 21.50
CA ASN A 234 -5.45 -7.18 20.80
C ASN A 234 -6.89 -6.81 20.33
N THR A 235 -7.01 -5.75 19.50
CA THR A 235 -8.13 -5.39 18.57
C THR A 235 -7.59 -4.68 17.28
N VAL A 236 -8.39 -4.10 16.34
CA VAL A 236 -7.93 -3.22 15.18
C VAL A 236 -8.72 -1.89 14.96
N LEU A 237 -8.11 -0.71 14.73
CA LEU A 237 -8.85 0.41 14.10
C LEU A 237 -9.07 0.21 12.63
N VAL A 238 -10.15 0.82 12.16
CA VAL A 238 -10.55 0.86 10.78
C VAL A 238 -10.66 2.29 10.27
N THR A 239 -9.71 2.69 9.42
CA THR A 239 -9.42 4.07 9.02
C THR A 239 -10.05 4.55 7.70
N GLY A 240 -11.39 4.63 7.64
CA GLY A 240 -12.13 5.64 6.88
C GLY A 240 -12.47 5.44 5.41
N GLY A 241 -12.01 6.25 4.46
CA GLY A 241 -12.36 5.97 3.04
C GLY A 241 -13.73 6.48 2.50
N PHE A 242 -13.82 7.07 1.30
CA PHE A 242 -14.99 7.55 0.48
C PHE A 242 -16.23 6.55 0.55
N SER A 243 -17.49 6.84 0.18
CA SER A 243 -18.48 6.61 1.26
C SER A 243 -20.02 6.21 1.24
N GLY A 244 -20.91 6.17 0.24
CA GLY A 244 -22.41 6.29 0.39
C GLY A 244 -23.09 7.34 -0.56
N THR A 245 -23.69 8.50 -0.23
CA THR A 245 -24.16 9.19 1.00
C THR A 245 -23.83 10.71 0.98
N SER A 246 -23.00 11.23 1.90
CA SER A 246 -22.47 12.61 1.98
C SER A 246 -21.11 12.63 2.74
N PRO A 247 -19.97 13.11 2.16
CA PRO A 247 -18.58 12.68 2.50
C PRO A 247 -18.20 12.55 3.98
N HIS A 248 -17.36 11.57 4.35
CA HIS A 248 -17.59 10.88 5.63
C HIS A 248 -16.52 10.91 6.71
N ASP A 249 -17.03 10.63 7.93
CA ASP A 249 -16.42 11.05 9.16
C ASP A 249 -16.43 10.19 10.49
N GLN A 250 -17.00 8.97 10.62
CA GLN A 250 -17.22 8.29 11.96
C GLN A 250 -15.99 7.52 12.61
N VAL A 251 -16.10 6.32 13.22
CA VAL A 251 -14.95 5.41 13.60
C VAL A 251 -15.31 3.93 13.89
N ASP A 252 -14.42 2.93 13.65
CA ASP A 252 -14.65 1.45 13.69
C ASP A 252 -13.52 0.56 14.32
N ILE A 253 -13.77 -0.28 15.36
CA ILE A 253 -13.00 -1.51 15.77
C ILE A 253 -13.97 -2.64 16.18
N TYR A 254 -13.44 -3.83 16.45
CA TYR A 254 -14.00 -5.10 16.89
C TYR A 254 -12.98 -6.00 17.58
N ASN A 255 -13.42 -7.18 18.03
CA ASN A 255 -12.67 -8.06 18.90
C ASN A 255 -12.31 -9.49 18.34
N PRO A 256 -11.06 -9.99 18.56
CA PRO A 256 -10.52 -11.30 18.11
C PRO A 256 -11.14 -12.52 18.76
N VAL A 257 -12.07 -12.29 19.69
CA VAL A 257 -12.74 -13.35 20.43
C VAL A 257 -14.23 -13.30 20.13
N GLN A 258 -14.84 -12.11 20.26
CA GLN A 258 -16.30 -11.98 20.22
C GLN A 258 -16.91 -12.09 18.83
N GLN A 259 -16.13 -11.82 17.78
CA GLN A 259 -16.68 -11.60 16.46
C GLN A 259 -17.58 -10.35 16.34
N THR A 260 -17.43 -9.36 17.24
CA THR A 260 -18.30 -8.16 17.37
C THR A 260 -17.56 -6.81 17.32
N PHE A 261 -18.21 -5.80 16.72
CA PHE A 261 -17.73 -4.47 16.25
C PHE A 261 -18.69 -3.35 16.73
N THR A 262 -18.19 -2.15 17.08
CA THR A 262 -18.99 -1.12 17.82
C THR A 262 -18.66 0.38 17.54
N ALA A 263 -19.71 1.20 17.29
CA ALA A 263 -19.73 2.61 16.78
C ALA A 263 -18.96 3.66 17.60
N ALA A 264 -18.42 4.73 16.98
CA ALA A 264 -17.47 5.63 17.69
C ALA A 264 -17.13 7.07 17.12
N HIS A 265 -16.27 7.87 17.83
CA HIS A 265 -16.01 9.35 17.73
C HIS A 265 -15.34 9.97 16.47
N LYS A 266 -16.00 10.88 15.77
CA LYS A 266 -15.46 11.70 14.65
C LYS A 266 -14.50 12.83 15.06
N MET A 267 -14.13 13.73 14.12
CA MET A 267 -13.78 15.16 14.41
C MET A 267 -14.33 16.25 13.41
N LEU A 268 -13.53 16.86 12.49
CA LEU A 268 -13.81 18.19 11.86
C LEU A 268 -14.15 18.39 10.33
N TYR A 269 -13.88 17.48 9.36
CA TYR A 269 -13.79 17.78 7.88
C TYR A 269 -14.20 16.58 6.94
N HIS A 270 -13.82 16.47 5.63
CA HIS A 270 -14.06 15.24 4.76
C HIS A 270 -13.02 14.87 3.58
N ARG A 271 -11.96 14.01 3.74
CA ARG A 271 -10.70 13.72 2.87
C ARG A 271 -10.93 12.76 1.68
N SER A 272 -9.83 12.33 1.01
CA SER A 272 -9.59 11.11 0.26
C SER A 272 -8.12 10.48 0.34
N ASN A 273 -7.70 9.49 -0.52
CA ASN A 273 -6.55 8.47 -0.61
C ASN A 273 -5.27 8.10 0.32
N HIS A 274 -5.32 7.35 1.47
CA HIS A 274 -4.51 7.11 2.77
C HIS A 274 -3.61 5.87 3.36
N ASP A 275 -2.36 5.90 3.93
CA ASP A 275 -1.55 4.78 4.61
C ASP A 275 -1.38 4.64 6.18
N ALA A 276 -1.21 3.43 6.72
CA ALA A 276 -1.69 3.08 8.07
C ALA A 276 -0.83 2.54 9.27
N ARG A 277 0.44 2.89 9.48
CA ARG A 277 1.15 3.14 10.79
C ARG A 277 0.76 2.54 12.24
N LEU A 278 1.65 1.93 13.11
CA LEU A 278 1.62 1.66 14.63
C LEU A 278 2.92 2.10 15.42
N LEU A 279 3.10 2.84 16.56
CA LEU A 279 4.50 3.20 17.06
C LEU A 279 5.23 2.37 18.17
N ALA A 280 5.24 2.84 19.44
CA ALA A 280 6.10 2.52 20.62
C ALA A 280 5.49 2.00 22.00
N ASP A 281 4.82 2.80 22.88
CA ASP A 281 3.97 2.43 24.09
C ASP A 281 2.55 3.15 24.27
N GLY A 282 1.67 3.24 23.25
CA GLY A 282 0.56 4.23 22.98
C GLY A 282 -0.10 4.41 21.55
N ARG A 283 0.03 5.23 20.44
CA ARG A 283 0.55 6.48 19.73
C ARG A 283 0.61 6.22 18.17
N VAL A 284 0.72 7.23 17.23
CA VAL A 284 0.89 7.22 15.71
C VAL A 284 0.89 8.60 14.90
N LEU A 285 0.68 8.65 13.54
CA LEU A 285 0.54 9.77 12.51
C LEU A 285 0.13 9.50 10.95
N VAL A 286 -1.09 9.76 10.41
CA VAL A 286 -1.68 9.45 9.04
C VAL A 286 -1.21 10.41 7.88
N ILE A 287 0.06 10.84 7.76
CA ILE A 287 0.70 11.82 6.81
C ILE A 287 0.24 12.05 5.33
N GLY A 288 -1.06 12.17 5.00
CA GLY A 288 -1.65 12.53 3.68
C GLY A 288 -3.20 12.38 3.72
N GLY A 289 -4.03 12.97 2.87
CA GLY A 289 -5.52 12.97 2.80
C GLY A 289 -6.12 13.50 1.46
N THR A 290 -7.40 13.97 1.37
CA THR A 290 -7.96 14.80 0.24
C THR A 290 -9.36 15.41 0.31
N THR A 291 -9.55 16.70 0.53
CA THR A 291 -10.88 17.18 0.87
C THR A 291 -11.82 17.25 -0.33
N LEU A 292 -13.09 17.44 0.02
CA LEU A 292 -14.16 17.96 -0.82
C LEU A 292 -13.68 18.94 -1.91
N GLU A 293 -14.46 19.06 -2.97
CA GLU A 293 -14.36 20.19 -3.92
C GLU A 293 -13.04 20.34 -4.68
N SER A 294 -12.32 19.25 -4.99
CA SER A 294 -10.94 19.37 -5.52
C SER A 294 -9.99 19.87 -4.43
N GLY A 295 -10.16 19.33 -3.23
CA GLY A 295 -9.44 19.76 -2.04
C GLY A 295 -7.95 19.61 -2.19
N PHE A 296 -7.25 20.76 -2.17
CA PHE A 296 -5.80 20.97 -2.09
C PHE A 296 -5.42 21.50 -0.70
N LEU A 297 -4.71 20.73 0.16
CA LEU A 297 -4.37 21.19 1.53
C LEU A 297 -3.00 20.74 2.08
N ALA A 298 -2.66 21.40 3.20
CA ALA A 298 -1.52 21.28 4.11
C ALA A 298 -1.86 21.01 5.64
N THR A 299 -3.04 20.46 6.03
CA THR A 299 -3.54 19.93 7.36
C THR A 299 -2.97 18.55 7.90
N ASN A 300 -3.41 17.94 9.05
CA ASN A 300 -3.08 16.59 9.65
C ASN A 300 -3.92 16.26 10.97
N GLU A 301 -3.93 15.05 11.61
CA GLU A 301 -4.77 14.56 12.79
C GLU A 301 -4.05 13.52 13.95
N ILE A 302 -3.72 13.67 15.34
CA ILE A 302 -2.79 13.05 16.46
C ILE A 302 -3.48 12.85 17.84
N TYR A 303 -3.20 11.81 18.66
CA TYR A 303 -3.98 11.25 19.83
C TYR A 303 -3.17 10.77 21.08
N ASP A 304 -3.57 9.65 21.74
CA ASP A 304 -3.54 9.35 23.22
C ASP A 304 -4.31 8.05 23.61
N PRO A 305 -3.91 6.74 23.44
CA PRO A 305 -4.89 5.64 23.23
C PRO A 305 -5.99 5.46 24.27
N ASN A 306 -5.61 4.97 25.44
CA ASN A 306 -5.90 5.48 26.78
C ASN A 306 -6.99 6.56 26.97
N THR A 307 -7.28 7.46 26.02
CA THR A 307 -8.06 8.69 26.20
C THR A 307 -9.32 8.89 25.33
N THR A 308 -9.62 8.14 24.27
CA THR A 308 -10.78 8.34 23.32
C THR A 308 -10.83 9.64 22.47
N ILE A 309 -10.01 10.67 22.76
CA ILE A 309 -10.23 12.16 22.61
C ILE A 309 -9.50 12.88 21.47
N TRP A 310 -9.99 14.02 20.91
CA TRP A 310 -9.45 14.62 19.65
C TRP A 310 -8.73 16.09 19.62
N SER A 311 -7.47 16.31 19.05
CA SER A 311 -6.38 17.41 19.28
C SER A 311 -5.65 18.28 18.11
N SER A 312 -4.28 18.39 17.88
CA SER A 312 -3.49 18.98 16.66
C SER A 312 -1.90 18.74 16.57
N ASP A 313 -1.15 19.07 15.46
CA ASP A 313 0.36 19.06 15.06
C ASP A 313 0.69 20.07 13.88
N GLY A 314 1.77 19.97 13.05
CA GLY A 314 2.34 21.11 12.27
C GLY A 314 2.78 20.93 10.77
N VAL A 315 3.06 22.05 10.04
CA VAL A 315 2.83 22.36 8.57
C VAL A 315 3.98 22.49 7.55
N MET A 316 3.66 22.57 6.23
CA MET A 316 4.08 23.74 5.40
C MET A 316 3.04 24.40 4.43
N ALA A 317 2.84 23.98 3.17
CA ALA A 317 2.61 24.97 2.09
C ALA A 317 1.80 24.65 0.79
N GLU A 318 1.78 23.43 0.23
CA GLU A 318 1.36 23.18 -1.18
C GLU A 318 0.58 21.84 -1.33
N ASN A 319 0.50 21.19 -2.52
CA ASN A 319 -0.46 20.09 -2.75
C ASN A 319 -0.03 18.86 -3.61
N ARG A 320 1.23 18.39 -3.55
CA ARG A 320 1.71 17.08 -4.11
C ARG A 320 0.69 15.99 -3.85
N THR A 321 0.51 14.92 -4.65
CA THR A 321 -0.05 13.66 -4.12
C THR A 321 0.89 12.45 -3.80
N GLY A 322 0.53 11.19 -4.08
CA GLY A 322 0.81 10.02 -3.22
C GLY A 322 2.15 9.39 -2.89
N MET A 323 2.73 9.77 -1.77
CA MET A 323 3.88 9.12 -1.13
C MET A 323 3.95 7.57 -1.02
N THR A 324 4.72 6.89 -1.85
CA THR A 324 5.15 5.52 -1.51
C THR A 324 6.24 5.50 -0.46
N SER A 325 6.76 4.32 -0.03
CA SER A 325 7.37 4.27 1.31
C SER A 325 7.92 3.05 2.09
N THR A 326 9.24 2.96 2.29
CA THR A 326 9.78 1.84 3.07
C THR A 326 9.87 1.96 4.59
N LEU A 327 11.07 1.65 5.12
CA LEU A 327 11.60 1.13 6.34
C LEU A 327 13.14 1.26 6.09
N LEU A 328 13.98 1.66 7.04
CA LEU A 328 15.47 1.80 6.99
C LEU A 328 16.03 1.00 8.19
N GLN A 329 17.17 1.38 8.79
CA GLN A 329 17.39 1.07 10.23
C GLN A 329 17.72 2.22 11.18
N ASN A 330 17.99 3.46 10.74
CA ASN A 330 18.27 4.62 11.64
C ASN A 330 17.02 5.40 12.09
N GLY A 331 15.93 4.70 12.22
CA GLY A 331 14.66 5.36 12.38
C GLY A 331 14.15 6.15 11.17
N LYS A 332 14.78 7.19 10.57
CA LYS A 332 13.98 8.31 9.99
C LYS A 332 13.00 7.86 8.88
N ILE A 333 11.81 8.49 8.77
CA ILE A 333 10.93 8.24 7.60
C ILE A 333 11.62 8.75 6.29
N LEU A 334 10.88 8.90 5.21
CA LEU A 334 10.96 9.85 4.08
C LEU A 334 9.51 10.44 4.00
N VAL A 335 8.91 11.15 3.05
CA VAL A 335 7.40 11.27 2.93
C VAL A 335 7.01 11.95 1.61
N ALA A 336 6.89 11.26 0.47
CA ALA A 336 7.06 11.92 -0.84
C ALA A 336 5.95 12.25 -1.82
N GLY A 337 6.41 12.98 -2.84
CA GLY A 337 6.07 12.90 -4.25
C GLY A 337 4.66 13.31 -4.55
N GLY A 338 4.18 13.20 -5.77
CA GLY A 338 2.93 13.86 -6.13
C GLY A 338 2.91 14.68 -7.40
N LEU A 339 2.02 14.42 -8.34
CA LEU A 339 1.50 15.56 -9.10
C LEU A 339 1.00 16.65 -8.09
N THR A 340 1.12 17.97 -8.31
CA THR A 340 0.47 19.00 -7.43
C THR A 340 -0.55 19.91 -8.16
N GLY A 341 -1.89 19.72 -8.05
CA GLY A 341 -2.92 20.46 -8.83
C GLY A 341 -3.37 19.90 -10.23
N ASN A 342 -3.13 20.65 -11.33
CA ASN A 342 -2.49 20.35 -12.73
C ASN A 342 0.50 19.95 -13.27
N LYS A 343 1.50 19.52 -12.37
CA LYS A 343 2.96 19.91 -12.35
C LYS A 343 3.93 18.98 -11.58
N THR A 344 4.98 18.56 -12.31
CA THR A 344 6.02 17.61 -11.92
C THR A 344 7.03 18.16 -10.89
N LEU A 345 6.90 17.81 -9.60
CA LEU A 345 7.83 18.22 -8.52
C LEU A 345 8.98 17.20 -8.32
N GLN A 346 10.11 17.60 -7.77
CA GLN A 346 11.34 16.80 -7.70
C GLN A 346 12.25 17.19 -6.52
N THR A 347 11.69 17.99 -5.59
CA THR A 347 12.33 18.41 -4.34
C THR A 347 12.27 17.25 -3.35
N ALA A 348 11.65 17.35 -2.17
CA ALA A 348 11.91 16.58 -0.95
C ALA A 348 10.83 16.81 0.15
N GLU A 349 11.11 16.42 1.41
CA GLU A 349 11.08 17.05 2.76
C GLU A 349 11.86 16.18 3.80
N ILE A 350 11.64 16.13 5.12
CA ILE A 350 12.24 15.40 6.29
C ILE A 350 11.14 15.43 7.46
N LEU A 351 11.26 14.84 8.67
CA LEU A 351 10.44 15.13 9.93
C LEU A 351 11.08 14.52 11.18
N ASP A 352 10.54 14.87 12.37
CA ASP A 352 11.16 14.66 13.68
C ASP A 352 10.27 14.43 14.97
N PRO A 353 9.08 13.78 15.05
CA PRO A 353 8.12 13.73 16.19
C PRO A 353 8.50 13.41 17.65
N VAL A 354 9.74 13.06 17.99
CA VAL A 354 10.14 13.35 19.39
C VAL A 354 9.98 14.86 19.60
N THR A 355 10.49 15.59 18.62
CA THR A 355 10.63 17.04 18.53
C THR A 355 9.66 17.68 17.54
N HIS A 356 9.08 16.89 16.64
CA HIS A 356 7.96 17.26 15.80
C HIS A 356 8.31 18.48 14.85
N ALA A 357 9.43 18.52 14.04
CA ALA A 357 10.05 19.79 13.47
C ALA A 357 10.75 19.95 12.01
N PHE A 358 10.41 21.02 11.20
CA PHE A 358 10.91 21.73 9.91
C PHE A 358 12.40 22.25 9.54
N THR A 359 13.32 21.51 8.85
CA THR A 359 14.57 21.96 8.08
C THR A 359 15.13 21.00 6.94
N SER A 360 15.63 21.46 5.75
CA SER A 360 15.73 20.65 4.47
C SER A 360 17.00 19.85 4.01
N LEU A 361 16.86 19.03 2.93
CA LEU A 361 17.92 18.75 1.92
C LEU A 361 17.73 19.35 0.46
N GLY A 362 17.56 18.64 -0.68
CA GLY A 362 17.69 19.23 -2.07
C GLY A 362 16.70 18.94 -3.23
N ASN A 363 17.21 18.53 -4.41
CA ASN A 363 16.54 17.89 -5.58
C ASN A 363 17.56 16.93 -6.21
N MET A 364 17.17 16.05 -7.12
CA MET A 364 18.13 15.42 -8.00
C MET A 364 17.66 15.28 -9.46
N GLN A 365 17.86 14.13 -10.10
CA GLN A 365 18.30 14.05 -11.47
C GLN A 365 17.26 13.99 -12.63
N VAL A 366 15.98 13.58 -12.48
CA VAL A 366 14.95 13.38 -13.56
C VAL A 366 13.49 13.38 -12.98
N ALA A 367 12.42 12.99 -13.71
CA ALA A 367 11.00 12.94 -13.23
C ALA A 367 10.23 11.57 -13.45
N ARG A 368 9.00 11.29 -12.90
CA ARG A 368 8.04 10.08 -12.86
C ARG A 368 6.81 10.13 -11.88
N ASN A 369 5.86 9.15 -11.92
CA ASN A 369 4.95 8.62 -10.86
C ASN A 369 5.02 7.07 -10.53
N LEU A 370 3.90 6.33 -10.55
CA LEU A 370 3.47 5.06 -9.86
C LEU A 370 4.49 3.96 -9.35
N HIS A 371 5.73 4.20 -8.91
CA HIS A 371 6.77 3.26 -8.33
C HIS A 371 6.54 2.57 -6.93
N THR A 372 7.49 1.83 -6.31
CA THR A 372 7.38 1.08 -4.98
C THR A 372 8.49 1.33 -3.98
N ASP A 373 8.62 0.67 -2.77
CA ASP A 373 9.81 0.73 -1.85
C ASP A 373 10.19 -0.28 -0.67
N THR A 374 11.36 -0.96 -0.67
CA THR A 374 11.57 -2.25 0.08
C THR A 374 12.99 -2.64 0.68
N LEU A 375 13.24 -2.38 1.97
CA LEU A 375 14.39 -2.56 2.89
C LEU A 375 15.48 -3.62 2.64
N LEU A 376 16.20 -3.66 1.51
CA LEU A 376 17.65 -4.02 1.29
C LEU A 376 18.51 -4.62 2.46
N ALA A 377 19.64 -5.28 2.21
CA ALA A 377 20.46 -5.72 3.33
C ALA A 377 20.93 -4.63 4.33
N ASP A 378 21.64 -3.54 3.97
CA ASP A 378 22.59 -2.78 4.83
C ASP A 378 22.66 -1.18 4.92
N GLY A 379 21.78 -0.35 4.31
CA GLY A 379 21.34 1.05 4.62
C GLY A 379 20.37 1.75 3.57
N ARG A 380 20.72 1.66 2.28
CA ARG A 380 20.24 2.13 0.93
C ARG A 380 18.90 1.66 0.20
N VAL A 381 17.86 2.50 -0.10
CA VAL A 381 16.41 2.50 -0.54
C VAL A 381 16.04 2.77 -2.00
N LEU A 382 15.81 1.79 -2.91
CA LEU A 382 15.92 1.85 -4.44
C LEU A 382 15.45 3.18 -5.14
N LEU A 383 14.72 3.26 -6.25
CA LEU A 383 13.79 4.36 -6.70
C LEU A 383 13.66 4.36 -8.24
N ALA A 384 12.47 4.45 -8.84
CA ALA A 384 12.33 3.96 -10.22
C ALA A 384 11.12 4.44 -11.03
N ALA A 385 11.23 4.25 -12.37
CA ALA A 385 10.31 3.92 -13.49
C ALA A 385 9.08 4.76 -14.04
N GLY A 386 8.44 4.50 -15.23
CA GLY A 386 7.89 5.55 -16.17
C GLY A 386 6.62 5.39 -17.15
N SER A 387 5.97 6.53 -17.56
CA SER A 387 4.61 6.78 -18.18
C SER A 387 3.65 7.72 -17.38
N THR A 388 4.08 8.97 -17.11
CA THR A 388 3.40 10.14 -16.47
C THR A 388 2.18 10.59 -17.31
N ASP A 389 1.98 11.90 -17.46
CA ASP A 389 1.97 12.63 -18.73
C ASP A 389 2.77 11.99 -19.91
N ALA A 390 4.08 12.25 -20.10
CA ALA A 390 4.72 12.26 -21.47
C ALA A 390 5.64 11.07 -21.95
N VAL A 391 6.90 11.35 -22.40
CA VAL A 391 7.69 10.63 -23.47
C VAL A 391 8.59 9.42 -23.03
N PHE A 392 9.53 8.80 -23.84
CA PHE A 392 9.99 7.34 -23.84
C PHE A 392 11.54 6.98 -23.61
N LEU A 393 12.00 6.41 -22.43
CA LEU A 393 13.41 6.09 -21.95
C LEU A 393 13.58 4.97 -20.82
N SER A 394 14.23 5.16 -19.62
CA SER A 394 14.63 4.05 -18.64
C SER A 394 15.26 4.23 -17.17
N SER A 395 15.89 5.32 -16.71
CA SER A 395 16.97 5.49 -15.65
C SER A 395 16.76 5.49 -14.09
N ALA A 396 17.86 5.40 -13.28
CA ALA A 396 17.90 5.22 -11.80
C ALA A 396 19.15 5.78 -10.98
N GLU A 397 19.39 5.47 -9.67
CA GLU A 397 20.34 6.14 -8.66
C GLU A 397 20.77 5.27 -7.34
N ILE A 398 21.27 5.77 -6.13
CA ILE A 398 21.58 5.12 -4.75
C ILE A 398 21.95 6.01 -3.43
N PHE A 399 21.11 6.36 -2.39
CA PHE A 399 21.49 6.60 -0.92
C PHE A 399 22.66 5.69 -0.44
N ASP A 400 23.71 6.15 0.26
CA ASP A 400 24.67 5.47 1.17
C ASP A 400 24.74 6.36 2.46
N PRO A 401 25.06 5.86 3.68
CA PRO A 401 24.32 6.26 4.91
C PRO A 401 24.36 7.70 5.43
N ALA A 402 25.18 8.55 4.82
CA ALA A 402 26.29 9.07 5.60
C ALA A 402 26.84 10.45 5.21
N ASN A 403 27.14 10.76 3.93
CA ASN A 403 27.96 11.92 3.51
C ASN A 403 27.66 12.63 2.13
N ASN A 404 26.42 12.59 1.66
CA ASN A 404 25.65 13.65 0.97
C ASN A 404 25.36 13.57 -0.56
N SER A 405 24.09 13.88 -0.90
CA SER A 405 23.43 14.04 -2.22
C SER A 405 23.30 12.84 -3.17
N PHE A 406 22.50 12.99 -4.24
CA PHE A 406 21.95 11.90 -5.08
C PHE A 406 22.55 11.75 -6.52
N THR A 407 22.65 10.53 -7.14
CA THR A 407 23.42 10.26 -8.42
C THR A 407 22.81 9.32 -9.48
N LEU A 408 22.78 9.76 -10.76
CA LEU A 408 22.11 9.14 -11.94
C LEU A 408 22.82 7.92 -12.58
N THR A 409 22.05 6.95 -13.13
CA THR A 409 22.52 5.72 -13.78
C THR A 409 21.45 4.91 -14.57
N GLY A 410 21.87 3.74 -15.08
CA GLY A 410 21.33 2.39 -14.86
C GLY A 410 19.84 2.01 -14.97
N SER A 411 19.58 1.10 -15.91
CA SER A 411 18.27 0.91 -16.54
C SER A 411 17.96 -0.54 -16.85
N LEU A 412 16.74 -1.00 -16.55
CA LEU A 412 16.18 -2.23 -17.07
C LEU A 412 16.03 -2.08 -18.64
N SER A 413 15.53 -3.03 -19.47
CA SER A 413 15.35 -2.73 -20.95
C SER A 413 13.96 -2.55 -21.60
N HIS A 414 12.80 -2.91 -21.03
CA HIS A 414 11.51 -2.37 -21.49
C HIS A 414 10.91 -1.34 -20.50
N ALA A 415 10.76 -0.08 -20.90
CA ALA A 415 10.09 1.05 -20.21
C ALA A 415 8.80 0.71 -19.42
N ARG A 416 8.68 0.97 -18.09
CA ARG A 416 7.77 0.34 -17.08
C ARG A 416 6.69 1.28 -16.40
N LYS A 417 5.37 0.93 -16.44
CA LYS A 417 4.25 1.24 -15.48
C LYS A 417 3.47 -0.03 -15.00
N SER A 418 2.70 -0.16 -13.93
CA SER A 418 2.18 -1.46 -13.35
C SER A 418 2.94 -2.72 -12.57
N GLN A 419 3.93 -3.06 -11.61
CA GLN A 419 4.86 -2.84 -10.33
C GLN A 419 4.40 -2.63 -8.84
N THR A 420 4.73 -3.20 -7.62
CA THR A 420 5.59 -4.14 -6.79
C THR A 420 7.06 -3.92 -6.40
N ALA A 421 7.36 -3.99 -5.07
CA ALA A 421 8.59 -4.45 -4.34
C ALA A 421 8.41 -5.35 -3.07
N THR A 422 8.82 -6.64 -3.00
CA THR A 422 8.55 -7.63 -1.90
C THR A 422 9.80 -8.36 -1.40
N LEU A 423 10.08 -8.70 -0.14
CA LEU A 423 11.28 -9.47 0.25
C LEU A 423 11.26 -11.03 0.07
N LEU A 424 12.35 -11.74 -0.33
CA LEU A 424 12.68 -13.22 -0.35
C LEU A 424 13.57 -13.93 0.72
N GLN A 425 14.12 -15.15 0.57
CA GLN A 425 15.04 -15.91 1.50
C GLN A 425 16.55 -16.05 1.09
N ASP A 426 17.54 -15.80 1.98
CA ASP A 426 19.05 -15.68 1.85
C ASP A 426 19.77 -14.28 2.09
N ASN A 427 19.04 -13.24 2.54
CA ASN A 427 19.43 -11.85 2.95
C ASN A 427 19.98 -10.96 1.83
N ASN A 428 20.07 -11.59 0.68
CA ASN A 428 20.96 -11.22 -0.37
C ASN A 428 20.27 -11.32 -1.75
N ARG A 429 18.96 -10.91 -1.82
CA ARG A 429 18.10 -10.52 -2.98
C ARG A 429 17.02 -9.47 -2.72
N VAL A 430 16.22 -9.08 -3.72
CA VAL A 430 16.24 -7.75 -4.42
C VAL A 430 15.09 -7.30 -5.37
N LEU A 431 14.32 -8.20 -5.99
CA LEU A 431 13.64 -8.13 -7.30
C LEU A 431 13.00 -6.88 -8.02
N ILE A 432 12.39 -7.17 -9.20
CA ILE A 432 11.31 -6.51 -9.95
C ILE A 432 10.57 -7.47 -10.96
N THR A 433 9.31 -7.32 -11.49
CA THR A 433 8.32 -8.28 -12.17
C THR A 433 7.12 -7.78 -13.06
N GLY A 434 7.03 -7.92 -14.39
CA GLY A 434 5.89 -7.50 -15.29
C GLY A 434 5.26 -6.05 -15.20
N GLY A 435 4.58 -5.52 -16.25
CA GLY A 435 4.14 -4.07 -16.35
C GLY A 435 4.38 -3.38 -17.70
N LYS A 436 4.09 -2.06 -17.84
CA LYS A 436 3.78 -1.03 -18.89
C LYS A 436 4.84 -0.22 -19.61
N SER A 437 5.10 -0.65 -20.82
CA SER A 437 5.71 0.13 -21.87
C SER A 437 4.69 0.93 -22.66
N SER A 438 5.11 1.29 -23.85
CA SER A 438 4.29 1.84 -24.91
C SER A 438 3.25 0.88 -25.41
N THR A 439 3.68 -0.32 -25.74
CA THR A 439 3.26 -0.99 -26.99
C THR A 439 1.85 -1.57 -26.99
N GLY A 440 1.06 -1.26 -25.96
CA GLY A 440 0.40 -2.36 -25.29
C GLY A 440 1.45 -3.42 -24.85
N ASP A 441 0.98 -4.60 -24.54
CA ASP A 441 1.55 -5.57 -23.62
C ASP A 441 2.04 -6.99 -24.10
N LEU A 442 3.22 -7.47 -23.67
CA LEU A 442 3.80 -8.78 -24.03
C LEU A 442 4.13 -9.71 -22.82
N ALA A 443 5.40 -10.10 -22.56
CA ALA A 443 5.72 -11.21 -21.64
C ALA A 443 7.18 -11.40 -21.08
N SER A 444 8.17 -10.50 -21.17
CA SER A 444 9.55 -10.74 -20.59
C SER A 444 9.64 -10.35 -19.08
N ALA A 445 10.78 -10.53 -18.36
CA ALA A 445 10.90 -10.30 -16.88
C ALA A 445 12.23 -10.81 -16.20
N GLU A 446 12.97 -10.16 -15.25
CA GLU A 446 14.35 -10.49 -14.71
C GLU A 446 14.69 -9.97 -13.15
N ILE A 447 15.68 -10.43 -12.24
CA ILE A 447 16.54 -10.09 -10.89
C ILE A 447 17.74 -8.92 -10.74
N TYR A 448 17.78 -7.68 -10.17
CA TYR A 448 19.06 -6.85 -9.95
C TYR A 448 20.00 -7.27 -8.72
N ASP A 449 20.73 -6.40 -7.98
CA ASP A 449 21.66 -6.67 -6.86
C ASP A 449 22.36 -5.47 -6.13
N SER A 450 22.16 -5.27 -4.83
CA SER A 450 22.91 -4.23 -4.08
C SER A 450 24.44 -4.25 -4.15
N SER A 451 25.08 -5.41 -4.32
CA SER A 451 26.54 -5.46 -4.35
C SER A 451 27.09 -4.97 -5.69
N THR A 452 26.72 -5.59 -6.81
CA THR A 452 27.36 -5.29 -8.10
C THR A 452 26.71 -4.15 -8.85
N GLY A 453 25.49 -3.74 -8.49
CA GLY A 453 24.80 -2.71 -9.26
C GLY A 453 24.33 -3.15 -10.66
N GLN A 454 24.31 -4.45 -11.08
CA GLN A 454 24.29 -4.80 -12.53
C GLN A 454 23.60 -6.11 -12.99
N PHE A 455 22.91 -6.02 -14.11
CA PHE A 455 21.71 -6.80 -14.44
C PHE A 455 21.91 -8.07 -15.36
N ARG A 456 20.82 -8.81 -15.74
CA ARG A 456 20.75 -10.02 -16.67
C ARG A 456 19.29 -10.46 -17.02
N SER A 457 19.10 -11.66 -17.64
CA SER A 457 17.83 -12.22 -18.23
C SER A 457 17.50 -13.74 -17.97
N THR A 458 16.39 -14.31 -18.52
CA THR A 458 15.62 -15.55 -18.04
C THR A 458 14.25 -15.92 -18.76
N GLY A 459 13.31 -16.76 -18.22
CA GLY A 459 12.06 -17.31 -18.89
C GLY A 459 10.67 -17.35 -18.16
N SER A 460 9.55 -17.22 -18.90
CA SER A 460 8.31 -16.47 -18.51
C SER A 460 6.96 -17.16 -18.18
N MET A 461 6.13 -16.52 -17.31
CA MET A 461 4.68 -16.78 -17.18
C MET A 461 3.93 -16.51 -18.52
N ILE A 462 2.85 -17.25 -18.84
CA ILE A 462 2.28 -17.45 -20.21
C ILE A 462 1.62 -16.22 -20.92
N GLY A 463 1.92 -14.96 -20.61
CA GLY A 463 1.21 -13.83 -21.26
C GLY A 463 0.99 -12.63 -20.36
N GLY A 464 -0.26 -12.21 -20.09
CA GLY A 464 -0.53 -10.83 -19.65
C GLY A 464 -1.48 -10.47 -18.49
N ARG A 465 -0.97 -9.86 -17.39
CA ARG A 465 -1.62 -9.45 -16.11
C ARG A 465 -1.13 -8.11 -15.59
N SER A 466 -1.87 -7.28 -14.85
CA SER A 466 -1.55 -5.84 -14.82
C SER A 466 -1.71 -5.03 -13.58
N LEU A 467 -0.62 -4.46 -13.01
CA LEU A 467 -0.56 -3.87 -11.67
C LEU A 467 -1.00 -4.99 -10.70
N HIS A 468 -0.29 -5.80 -9.91
CA HIS A 468 -0.91 -6.70 -8.86
C HIS A 468 -0.44 -6.42 -7.37
N THR A 469 0.15 -7.03 -6.27
CA THR A 469 0.95 -8.13 -5.60
C THR A 469 2.37 -8.43 -5.96
N ALA A 470 3.13 -8.63 -4.88
CA ALA A 470 3.72 -9.93 -4.64
C ALA A 470 3.74 -10.29 -3.17
N THR A 471 3.32 -11.51 -2.83
CA THR A 471 3.31 -12.04 -1.46
C THR A 471 4.05 -13.37 -1.38
N LEU A 472 4.08 -13.94 -0.19
CA LEU A 472 5.33 -14.28 0.41
C LEU A 472 5.18 -15.50 1.29
N LEU A 473 5.84 -16.56 0.88
CA LEU A 473 5.79 -17.92 1.32
C LEU A 473 7.09 -18.10 2.13
N GLY A 474 6.95 -18.13 3.46
CA GLY A 474 7.97 -18.35 4.48
C GLY A 474 8.97 -19.50 4.29
N ASN A 475 8.78 -20.41 3.32
CA ASN A 475 9.79 -21.40 2.95
C ASN A 475 10.45 -21.15 1.56
N GLY A 476 10.26 -19.95 0.98
CA GLY A 476 11.17 -19.40 -0.03
C GLY A 476 10.64 -18.50 -1.15
N THR A 477 9.32 -18.29 -1.38
CA THR A 477 8.81 -17.68 -2.66
C THR A 477 7.62 -16.70 -2.58
N VAL A 478 6.96 -15.97 -3.51
CA VAL A 478 6.77 -15.63 -4.97
C VAL A 478 5.32 -15.61 -5.49
N LEU A 479 4.28 -15.39 -4.66
CA LEU A 479 2.91 -15.40 -5.15
C LEU A 479 2.52 -14.12 -5.87
N VAL A 480 1.69 -14.36 -6.90
CA VAL A 480 1.02 -13.48 -7.86
C VAL A 480 -0.46 -13.94 -7.86
N ALA A 481 -1.55 -13.21 -7.59
CA ALA A 481 -2.93 -13.77 -7.80
C ALA A 481 -4.18 -12.84 -7.88
N GLY A 482 -4.69 -12.44 -9.05
CA GLY A 482 -5.63 -11.30 -9.18
C GLY A 482 -6.28 -11.27 -10.56
N GLY A 483 -6.73 -10.11 -11.10
CA GLY A 483 -7.41 -10.00 -12.44
C GLY A 483 -7.59 -8.66 -13.24
N ARG A 484 -6.79 -8.38 -14.30
CA ARG A 484 -7.09 -7.63 -15.56
C ARG A 484 -6.30 -8.23 -16.77
N LYS A 485 -6.83 -8.07 -18.00
CA LYS A 485 -6.23 -8.31 -19.34
C LYS A 485 -6.94 -7.40 -20.39
N GLY A 486 -6.27 -6.53 -21.13
CA GLY A 486 -6.83 -5.32 -21.74
C GLY A 486 -7.59 -4.50 -20.69
N ALA A 487 -8.90 -4.34 -20.87
CA ALA A 487 -9.82 -3.85 -19.83
C ALA A 487 -10.34 -4.96 -18.88
N THR A 488 -10.30 -6.22 -19.31
CA THR A 488 -11.05 -7.40 -18.80
C THR A 488 -10.51 -7.93 -17.49
N PRO A 489 -11.24 -7.87 -16.35
CA PRO A 489 -10.80 -8.52 -15.12
C PRO A 489 -10.70 -10.05 -15.25
N LEU A 490 -9.80 -10.73 -14.51
CA LEU A 490 -9.05 -11.86 -15.14
C LEU A 490 -8.42 -12.95 -14.25
N ARG A 491 -8.08 -14.16 -14.76
CA ARG A 491 -8.43 -15.40 -14.02
C ARG A 491 -7.44 -16.54 -13.59
N THR A 492 -6.21 -16.82 -14.06
CA THR A 492 -5.52 -18.10 -13.65
C THR A 492 -4.01 -18.01 -13.31
N ALA A 493 -3.38 -19.12 -12.87
CA ALA A 493 -2.11 -19.09 -12.13
C ALA A 493 -0.89 -19.91 -12.55
N GLU A 494 0.21 -19.17 -12.66
CA GLU A 494 1.58 -19.48 -12.20
C GLU A 494 1.83 -19.14 -10.56
N ILE A 495 3.26 -19.97 -8.86
CA ILE A 495 4.53 -20.81 -8.51
C ILE A 495 5.91 -20.31 -9.05
N PHE A 496 6.67 -19.50 -8.31
CA PHE A 496 8.07 -19.20 -8.60
C PHE A 496 9.02 -19.67 -7.48
N ASN A 497 10.31 -20.00 -7.68
CA ASN A 497 11.29 -20.25 -6.59
C ASN A 497 12.73 -19.66 -6.75
N PRO A 498 13.40 -19.12 -5.68
CA PRO A 498 14.78 -18.58 -5.67
C PRO A 498 15.83 -19.46 -6.33
N VAL A 499 15.54 -20.73 -6.54
CA VAL A 499 16.51 -21.72 -6.98
C VAL A 499 16.45 -22.05 -8.50
N THR A 500 15.32 -21.93 -9.28
CA THR A 500 15.22 -22.69 -10.59
C THR A 500 14.60 -22.20 -11.97
N GLU A 501 13.83 -21.13 -12.21
CA GLU A 501 13.86 -20.38 -13.54
C GLU A 501 13.43 -20.93 -14.98
N THR A 502 12.12 -21.10 -15.38
CA THR A 502 11.52 -20.94 -16.78
C THR A 502 9.96 -20.79 -17.24
N PHE A 503 8.70 -21.13 -16.76
CA PHE A 503 7.78 -20.78 -15.60
C PHE A 503 6.49 -21.62 -15.30
N ALA A 504 6.21 -22.03 -14.02
CA ALA A 504 5.64 -23.35 -13.58
C ALA A 504 4.14 -23.66 -13.22
N ALA A 505 3.14 -22.79 -13.43
CA ALA A 505 1.71 -23.18 -13.57
C ALA A 505 0.85 -23.83 -12.46
N THR A 506 -0.48 -23.80 -12.72
CA THR A 506 -1.57 -24.67 -12.25
C THR A 506 -2.91 -24.33 -12.95
N GLY A 507 -4.03 -24.70 -12.31
CA GLY A 507 -5.34 -24.06 -12.43
C GLY A 507 -5.59 -22.83 -11.53
N MET A 508 -6.70 -22.91 -10.78
CA MET A 508 -7.53 -21.74 -10.57
C MET A 508 -8.46 -21.68 -9.30
N LEU A 509 -8.47 -20.74 -8.34
CA LEU A 509 -8.89 -19.35 -8.50
C LEU A 509 -10.51 -19.29 -8.60
N ASN A 510 -11.38 -18.28 -8.21
CA ASN A 510 -12.77 -18.10 -8.85
C ASN A 510 -13.38 -16.78 -9.44
N ILE A 511 -13.48 -15.54 -8.88
CA ILE A 511 -14.33 -14.46 -9.55
C ILE A 511 -14.02 -12.91 -9.31
N GLN A 512 -14.22 -12.05 -10.34
CA GLN A 512 -13.38 -10.96 -10.97
C GLN A 512 -12.66 -9.84 -10.20
N ARG A 513 -11.35 -9.61 -10.40
CA ARG A 513 -10.64 -8.59 -9.61
C ARG A 513 -9.46 -7.82 -10.19
N LYS A 514 -9.56 -6.51 -10.44
CA LYS A 514 -8.49 -5.51 -10.67
C LYS A 514 -8.29 -4.42 -9.57
N ARG A 515 -7.18 -4.37 -8.79
CA ARG A 515 -6.68 -3.22 -7.95
C ARG A 515 -6.20 -3.35 -6.44
N HIS A 516 -6.11 -4.53 -5.79
CA HIS A 516 -6.35 -5.07 -4.41
C HIS A 516 -5.49 -4.86 -3.10
N ALA A 517 -5.84 -5.59 -1.98
CA ALA A 517 -5.01 -6.07 -0.83
C ALA A 517 -4.49 -7.55 -0.91
N ALA A 518 -3.47 -7.90 -0.10
CA ALA A 518 -3.19 -9.22 0.50
C ALA A 518 -2.29 -9.00 1.74
N ASN A 519 -2.41 -9.77 2.84
CA ASN A 519 -1.48 -9.81 3.99
C ASN A 519 -1.49 -11.18 4.68
N LEU A 520 -0.35 -11.49 5.35
CA LEU A 520 0.16 -12.79 5.85
C LEU A 520 -0.76 -13.47 6.88
N LEU A 521 -0.31 -14.57 7.49
CA LEU A 521 -0.87 -15.24 8.65
C LEU A 521 0.07 -16.02 9.55
N LEU A 522 -0.06 -15.89 10.88
CA LEU A 522 0.94 -16.47 11.80
C LEU A 522 0.83 -17.99 12.04
N ASP A 523 -0.20 -18.71 11.56
CA ASP A 523 -0.08 -20.16 11.33
C ASP A 523 0.10 -20.52 9.84
N GLY A 524 0.25 -19.51 8.97
CA GLY A 524 0.99 -19.66 7.73
C GLY A 524 0.31 -19.36 6.40
N ASN A 525 0.02 -18.09 6.09
CA ASN A 525 -0.78 -17.79 4.90
C ASN A 525 -0.77 -16.33 4.46
N VAL A 526 -1.67 -15.89 3.58
CA VAL A 526 -2.11 -14.48 3.42
C VAL A 526 -3.51 -14.44 2.76
N LEU A 527 -4.48 -13.59 3.09
CA LEU A 527 -5.83 -13.60 2.41
C LEU A 527 -6.12 -12.50 1.35
N VAL A 528 -7.37 -12.52 0.82
CA VAL A 528 -7.98 -11.93 -0.36
C VAL A 528 -9.37 -11.33 -0.32
N GLU A 529 -9.45 -10.07 -0.70
CA GLU A 529 -10.65 -9.29 -0.87
C GLU A 529 -10.67 -8.78 -2.32
N GLY A 530 -11.05 -7.54 -2.61
CA GLY A 530 -11.26 -6.91 -3.91
C GLY A 530 -10.18 -6.85 -5.03
N GLY A 531 -10.12 -5.70 -5.71
CA GLY A 531 -9.86 -5.50 -7.15
C GLY A 531 -11.07 -5.76 -8.07
N ALA A 532 -11.39 -4.99 -9.13
CA ALA A 532 -12.66 -4.93 -9.92
C ALA A 532 -13.05 -6.02 -10.89
N SER A 533 -14.32 -5.95 -11.24
CA SER A 533 -14.96 -6.63 -12.34
C SER A 533 -15.51 -5.68 -13.39
N VAL A 534 -16.02 -6.27 -14.46
CA VAL A 534 -17.10 -5.72 -15.27
C VAL A 534 -18.45 -6.22 -14.74
N SER A 535 -19.48 -5.39 -14.72
CA SER A 535 -20.88 -5.84 -14.67
C SER A 535 -21.44 -5.77 -16.07
N ASN A 536 -22.05 -6.84 -16.56
CA ASN A 536 -22.73 -6.88 -17.86
C ASN A 536 -21.85 -6.44 -19.06
N GLY A 537 -20.55 -6.73 -19.01
CA GLY A 537 -19.59 -6.47 -20.10
C GLY A 537 -18.87 -5.12 -20.03
N GLU A 538 -19.46 -4.12 -19.40
CA GLU A 538 -18.90 -2.76 -19.33
C GLU A 538 -17.76 -2.61 -18.31
N PRO A 539 -16.73 -1.77 -18.57
CA PRO A 539 -15.68 -1.45 -17.62
C PRO A 539 -16.19 -0.44 -16.59
N VAL A 540 -16.54 -0.93 -15.41
CA VAL A 540 -17.20 -0.12 -14.38
C VAL A 540 -16.70 -0.44 -12.96
N ASP A 541 -17.19 0.31 -11.97
CA ASP A 541 -16.80 0.21 -10.56
C ASP A 541 -17.99 0.58 -9.55
N VAL A 542 -18.78 -0.39 -8.93
CA VAL A 542 -20.00 -0.45 -7.95
C VAL A 542 -19.65 -1.49 -6.91
N GLY A 543 -19.94 -1.42 -5.62
CA GLY A 543 -19.67 -2.48 -4.65
C GLY A 543 -19.76 -3.94 -5.12
N THR A 544 -19.02 -4.76 -4.42
CA THR A 544 -19.23 -6.15 -4.19
C THR A 544 -18.75 -6.41 -2.77
N PRO A 545 -19.46 -7.32 -2.14
CA PRO A 545 -19.15 -7.78 -0.83
C PRO A 545 -18.02 -8.81 -0.74
N THR A 546 -17.66 -9.54 -1.77
CA THR A 546 -17.24 -10.94 -1.55
C THR A 546 -15.72 -11.26 -1.43
N ALA A 547 -15.27 -12.20 -0.59
CA ALA A 547 -13.84 -12.53 -0.43
C ALA A 547 -13.46 -14.01 -0.06
N GLU A 548 -12.41 -14.63 -0.63
CA GLU A 548 -12.01 -16.09 -0.59
C GLU A 548 -11.14 -16.58 0.77
N ILE A 549 -10.54 -18.63 1.79
CA ILE A 549 -9.43 -19.41 2.45
C ILE A 549 -8.72 -20.30 1.42
N TYR A 550 -7.38 -20.19 1.34
CA TYR A 550 -6.37 -21.17 0.87
C TYR A 550 -5.70 -21.78 2.13
N TYR A 551 -6.37 -22.52 3.05
CA TYR A 551 -5.64 -23.12 4.20
C TYR A 551 -4.57 -24.07 3.56
N THR A 552 -3.29 -23.94 3.87
CA THR A 552 -2.24 -23.57 2.89
C THR A 552 -1.34 -24.66 2.31
N SER A 553 -0.92 -25.57 3.18
CA SER A 553 -0.49 -26.90 2.82
C SER A 553 -1.63 -27.79 3.31
N GLY A 554 -1.35 -28.79 4.13
CA GLY A 554 -2.39 -29.68 4.62
C GLY A 554 -3.09 -30.43 3.48
N PRO A 555 -4.30 -30.97 3.73
CA PRO A 555 -4.94 -31.91 2.81
C PRO A 555 -5.34 -31.31 1.46
N LEU A 556 -5.59 -30.01 1.47
CA LEU A 556 -6.01 -29.25 0.31
C LEU A 556 -4.94 -28.21 0.02
N ALA A 557 -3.65 -28.56 0.11
CA ALA A 557 -2.47 -27.78 -0.35
C ALA A 557 -2.61 -27.44 -1.84
N GLY A 558 -3.51 -26.51 -2.14
CA GLY A 558 -4.44 -26.75 -3.24
C GLY A 558 -5.70 -25.89 -3.29
N THR A 559 -6.75 -26.33 -2.59
CA THR A 559 -8.17 -26.13 -2.97
C THR A 559 -9.14 -25.65 -1.85
N TRP A 560 -9.22 -24.32 -1.72
CA TRP A 560 -10.34 -23.39 -1.40
C TRP A 560 -11.55 -23.74 -0.51
N THR A 561 -12.35 -22.70 -0.24
CA THR A 561 -13.77 -22.64 -0.72
C THR A 561 -14.29 -21.22 -1.02
N ASN A 562 -15.48 -20.86 -0.53
CA ASN A 562 -16.29 -19.74 -0.96
C ASN A 562 -17.17 -19.22 0.16
N HIS A 563 -17.93 -18.20 -0.17
CA HIS A 563 -19.08 -17.75 0.56
C HIS A 563 -20.20 -18.80 0.84
N PRO A 564 -20.66 -19.06 2.08
CA PRO A 564 -22.10 -18.89 2.42
C PRO A 564 -22.49 -18.65 3.93
N PRO A 565 -23.52 -17.82 4.29
CA PRO A 565 -24.61 -17.26 3.46
C PRO A 565 -24.86 -15.71 3.36
N GLN A 566 -24.18 -14.78 4.09
CA GLN A 566 -24.45 -13.32 4.10
C GLN A 566 -23.26 -12.41 3.65
N ASP A 567 -23.44 -11.37 2.83
CA ASP A 567 -22.44 -10.73 1.95
C ASP A 567 -21.15 -9.99 2.52
N MET A 568 -20.93 -8.66 2.69
CA MET A 568 -19.81 -7.87 3.36
C MET A 568 -19.82 -6.79 4.55
N SER A 569 -20.44 -5.62 4.83
CA SER A 569 -21.58 -4.75 4.38
C SER A 569 -21.33 -3.89 3.15
N THR A 570 -20.07 -3.73 2.74
CA THR A 570 -19.78 -2.83 1.63
C THR A 570 -18.50 -3.08 0.86
N GLY A 571 -18.44 -2.43 -0.31
CA GLY A 571 -17.75 -2.81 -1.53
C GLY A 571 -17.13 -1.59 -2.20
N ARG A 572 -15.89 -1.73 -2.66
CA ARG A 572 -14.75 -0.83 -2.65
C ARG A 572 -13.91 -0.61 -3.91
N THR A 573 -12.90 0.25 -3.91
CA THR A 573 -11.80 0.39 -4.89
C THR A 573 -10.40 0.45 -4.23
N GLU A 574 -9.43 1.25 -4.71
CA GLU A 574 -7.98 1.40 -4.43
C GLU A 574 -7.42 1.41 -2.98
N HIS A 575 -7.89 0.54 -2.09
CA HIS A 575 -7.28 0.32 -0.79
C HIS A 575 -6.20 -0.72 -0.66
N THR A 576 -5.66 -0.88 0.58
CA THR A 576 -4.35 -1.46 0.92
C THR A 576 -4.07 -1.60 2.45
N ALA A 577 -2.95 -2.24 2.87
CA ALA A 577 -2.97 -3.30 3.90
C ALA A 577 -1.74 -3.55 4.84
N THR A 578 -1.89 -3.84 6.16
CA THR A 578 -0.84 -4.35 7.10
C THR A 578 -1.29 -4.89 8.48
N LEU A 579 -0.90 -6.13 8.89
CA LEU A 579 -0.63 -6.81 10.23
C LEU A 579 -1.22 -6.36 11.59
N LEU A 580 -1.57 -7.36 12.46
CA LEU A 580 -2.10 -7.32 13.86
C LEU A 580 -1.79 -8.50 14.85
N PRO A 581 -1.07 -8.29 15.99
CA PRO A 581 -1.03 -9.23 17.14
C PRO A 581 -2.05 -9.29 18.27
N ASP A 582 -3.30 -8.88 18.07
CA ASP A 582 -4.36 -9.82 18.48
C ASP A 582 -4.34 -11.07 17.62
N SER A 583 -4.71 -10.88 16.35
CA SER A 583 -5.77 -11.65 15.69
C SER A 583 -7.11 -10.95 15.36
N THR A 584 -7.15 -9.65 15.00
CA THR A 584 -8.21 -9.05 14.16
C THR A 584 -7.64 -8.19 13.07
N VAL A 585 -8.45 -7.88 12.05
CA VAL A 585 -7.99 -7.41 10.72
C VAL A 585 -8.94 -6.32 10.21
N MET A 586 -8.56 -5.39 9.33
CA MET A 586 -9.30 -4.18 8.84
C MET A 586 -9.64 -3.97 7.31
N VAL A 587 -10.85 -4.13 6.74
CA VAL A 587 -11.09 -3.79 5.29
C VAL A 587 -12.27 -2.85 5.08
N CYS A 588 -12.34 -2.06 4.01
CA CYS A 588 -12.43 -0.64 4.32
C CYS A 588 -13.08 0.37 3.34
N GLY A 589 -13.84 1.37 3.79
CA GLY A 589 -13.85 2.72 3.17
C GLY A 589 -14.41 2.91 1.78
N GLY A 590 -13.99 3.96 1.01
CA GLY A 590 -13.89 4.47 -0.44
C GLY A 590 -14.98 4.72 -1.59
N ILE A 591 -14.61 4.89 -2.88
CA ILE A 591 -15.34 5.78 -3.84
C ILE A 591 -16.89 5.88 -3.93
N SER A 592 -17.51 6.79 -3.14
CA SER A 592 -18.96 7.05 -2.93
C SER A 592 -19.16 8.13 -1.81
N GLU A 593 -20.29 8.37 -1.09
CA GLU A 593 -20.44 9.45 -0.06
C GLU A 593 -20.70 9.33 1.56
N ILE A 594 -21.35 8.42 2.39
CA ILE A 594 -21.32 8.30 3.96
C ILE A 594 -20.44 7.20 4.79
N LEU A 595 -20.85 6.60 5.94
CA LEU A 595 -19.99 6.57 7.17
C LEU A 595 -18.97 5.42 7.58
N PRO A 596 -19.13 4.08 7.41
CA PRO A 596 -18.35 2.98 8.12
C PRO A 596 -17.53 1.88 7.34
N SER A 597 -16.72 1.10 8.09
CA SER A 597 -15.30 0.68 7.94
C SER A 597 -14.97 -0.74 8.58
N ASP A 598 -14.73 -1.88 7.89
CA ASP A 598 -14.84 -3.24 8.52
C ASP A 598 -13.66 -3.91 9.31
N LEU A 599 -14.01 -4.92 10.15
CA LEU A 599 -13.17 -5.82 10.95
C LEU A 599 -13.57 -7.31 11.04
N TYR A 600 -12.64 -8.17 11.49
CA TYR A 600 -12.96 -9.56 11.80
C TYR A 600 -12.06 -10.29 12.80
N ASN A 601 -12.43 -11.52 13.15
CA ASN A 601 -11.77 -12.48 14.03
C ASN A 601 -11.64 -13.80 13.27
N PRO A 602 -10.45 -14.42 13.30
CA PRO A 602 -10.19 -15.53 12.45
C PRO A 602 -10.31 -16.94 13.01
N ALA A 603 -10.09 -17.08 14.32
CA ALA A 603 -9.97 -18.36 14.99
C ALA A 603 -11.32 -19.08 15.01
N THR A 604 -12.37 -18.31 14.75
CA THR A 604 -13.77 -18.60 15.02
C THR A 604 -14.64 -18.48 13.77
N GLN A 605 -14.10 -17.86 12.71
CA GLN A 605 -14.76 -17.59 11.46
C GLN A 605 -16.09 -16.74 11.54
N THR A 606 -16.13 -15.54 12.19
CA THR A 606 -17.26 -14.51 12.41
C THR A 606 -16.94 -13.01 12.01
N PHE A 607 -17.84 -11.98 12.16
CA PHE A 607 -17.73 -10.55 11.68
C PHE A 607 -18.86 -9.54 12.12
N SER A 608 -18.76 -8.20 11.88
CA SER A 608 -19.77 -7.13 12.31
C SER A 608 -19.63 -5.63 11.81
N THR A 609 -20.00 -4.56 12.59
CA THR A 609 -20.37 -3.12 12.25
C THR A 609 -19.71 -1.91 13.03
N THR A 610 -19.22 -0.76 12.48
CA THR A 610 -19.07 0.54 13.25
C THR A 610 -19.05 2.03 12.63
N GLY A 611 -17.95 2.78 12.36
CA GLY A 611 -17.80 4.05 11.59
C GLY A 611 -16.39 4.47 10.97
N GLY A 612 -16.27 5.65 10.31
CA GLY A 612 -15.10 6.52 9.89
C GLY A 612 -13.61 6.07 9.82
N LEU A 613 -12.51 6.82 9.58
CA LEU A 613 -12.06 8.23 9.58
C LEU A 613 -13.10 9.31 9.54
N LEU A 614 -12.69 10.47 10.03
CA LEU A 614 -13.29 11.79 9.80
C LEU A 614 -13.26 12.24 8.35
N GLN A 615 -12.32 11.75 7.56
CA GLN A 615 -12.10 12.31 6.26
C GLN A 615 -11.89 11.12 5.29
N ALA A 616 -12.45 11.15 4.08
CA ALA A 616 -13.04 9.99 3.38
C ALA A 616 -12.39 9.54 2.05
N ARG A 617 -11.53 8.54 2.14
CA ARG A 617 -10.41 8.22 1.26
C ARG A 617 -10.40 6.95 0.39
N GLN A 618 -9.27 6.69 -0.27
CA GLN A 618 -9.08 5.79 -1.41
C GLN A 618 -7.55 5.43 -1.71
N ARG A 619 -7.04 4.88 -2.84
CA ARG A 619 -5.59 4.75 -3.35
C ARG A 619 -4.35 4.88 -2.40
N HIS A 620 -3.85 3.83 -1.72
CA HIS A 620 -2.89 3.99 -0.59
C HIS A 620 -1.98 2.82 -0.18
N VAL A 621 -1.34 2.80 1.04
CA VAL A 621 -0.98 1.59 1.88
C VAL A 621 -1.51 1.58 3.33
N SER A 622 -0.71 1.19 4.32
CA SER A 622 -1.04 0.60 5.63
C SER A 622 0.22 0.14 6.35
N LEU A 623 0.30 0.17 7.69
CA LEU A 623 1.46 -0.39 8.39
C LEU A 623 1.43 -0.50 9.94
N LEU A 624 1.76 -1.66 10.48
CA LEU A 624 2.57 -1.84 11.71
C LEU A 624 3.92 -1.04 11.78
N LEU A 625 4.11 0.10 12.51
CA LEU A 625 5.45 0.26 13.11
C LEU A 625 5.50 -0.59 14.38
N THR A 626 6.69 -0.79 14.92
CA THR A 626 6.88 -1.72 16.04
C THR A 626 8.01 -1.28 16.97
N ASP A 627 8.46 -0.04 16.81
CA ASP A 627 9.70 0.44 17.40
C ASP A 627 9.43 1.25 18.69
N PRO A 628 9.96 0.81 19.85
CA PRO A 628 9.70 1.41 21.16
C PRO A 628 10.12 2.88 21.37
N ALA A 629 10.72 3.58 20.40
CA ALA A 629 11.32 4.89 20.66
C ALA A 629 10.32 6.03 20.97
N TRP A 630 9.09 5.98 20.44
CA TRP A 630 8.20 7.16 20.39
C TRP A 630 7.60 7.62 21.74
N GLY A 631 7.69 6.85 22.83
CA GLY A 631 7.13 7.20 24.15
C GLY A 631 5.84 6.45 24.45
N SER A 632 4.79 7.10 24.99
CA SER A 632 3.44 6.52 25.11
C SER A 632 2.81 6.28 23.73
N LEU A 633 3.44 5.47 22.88
CA LEU A 633 3.23 5.50 21.44
C LEU A 633 2.96 4.22 20.52
N VAL A 634 2.88 2.92 20.92
CA VAL A 634 2.24 1.74 20.23
C VAL A 634 0.79 1.52 20.65
N GLY A 635 -0.07 1.34 19.66
CA GLY A 635 -1.12 0.35 19.74
C GLY A 635 -2.19 0.62 18.71
N LYS A 636 -1.83 1.13 17.53
CA LYS A 636 -2.67 1.97 16.70
C LYS A 636 -2.31 1.86 15.23
N VAL A 637 -3.03 2.61 14.44
CA VAL A 637 -3.33 2.40 13.02
C VAL A 637 -3.35 3.77 12.36
N LEU A 638 -3.15 3.89 11.05
CA LEU A 638 -3.12 5.18 10.37
C LEU A 638 -3.86 5.28 9.02
N ALA A 639 -3.42 6.18 8.12
CA ALA A 639 -3.99 6.59 6.84
C ALA A 639 -3.22 7.74 6.05
N ILE A 640 -1.89 7.93 6.15
CA ILE A 640 -0.90 8.60 5.26
C ILE A 640 -1.31 8.76 3.79
N GLY A 641 -2.22 9.63 3.34
CA GLY A 641 -2.46 9.92 1.89
C GLY A 641 -3.80 10.52 1.43
N GLY A 642 -3.82 11.34 0.34
CA GLY A 642 -4.76 11.08 -0.79
C GLY A 642 -5.08 11.94 -2.05
N ALA A 643 -6.16 11.52 -2.78
CA ALA A 643 -6.94 12.28 -3.80
C ALA A 643 -8.48 12.03 -3.87
N PHE A 644 -9.29 13.08 -3.84
CA PHE A 644 -10.76 13.08 -3.83
C PHE A 644 -11.34 12.82 -5.21
N THR A 645 -12.64 12.54 -5.26
CA THR A 645 -13.44 12.48 -6.48
C THR A 645 -14.82 13.00 -6.17
N GLY A 646 -15.10 14.27 -6.46
CA GLY A 646 -16.44 14.81 -6.37
C GLY A 646 -17.23 14.40 -7.62
N SER A 647 -18.36 13.70 -7.41
CA SER A 647 -19.19 13.08 -8.46
C SER A 647 -18.56 11.84 -9.13
N PRO A 648 -19.33 10.77 -9.41
CA PRO A 648 -18.84 9.53 -10.02
C PRO A 648 -18.69 9.59 -11.55
N VAL A 649 -18.66 10.79 -12.16
CA VAL A 649 -18.74 11.03 -13.61
C VAL A 649 -17.46 11.67 -14.14
N PHE A 650 -16.78 10.97 -15.06
CA PHE A 650 -15.54 11.37 -15.76
C PHE A 650 -14.32 11.76 -14.91
N GLY A 651 -13.64 10.76 -14.33
CA GLY A 651 -12.16 10.69 -14.27
C GLY A 651 -11.38 11.75 -13.49
N GLY A 652 -12.03 12.82 -13.02
CA GLY A 652 -11.44 13.89 -12.24
C GLY A 652 -11.07 13.40 -10.85
N ILE A 653 -9.84 12.91 -10.71
CA ILE A 653 -9.03 13.15 -9.50
C ILE A 653 -9.24 14.62 -9.17
N GLN A 654 -9.90 14.89 -8.04
CA GLN A 654 -10.31 16.24 -7.75
C GLN A 654 -9.09 17.04 -7.28
N GLN A 655 -8.39 16.68 -6.19
CA GLN A 655 -7.00 17.15 -5.95
C GLN A 655 -6.20 16.32 -4.92
N ALA A 656 -5.84 16.87 -3.75
CA ALA A 656 -4.75 16.48 -2.86
C ALA A 656 -4.91 16.95 -1.38
N LEU A 657 -4.89 16.15 -0.29
CA LEU A 657 -4.55 16.69 1.07
C LEU A 657 -3.32 16.01 1.68
N ASP A 658 -2.67 16.75 2.52
CA ASP A 658 -1.66 16.50 3.57
C ASP A 658 -1.80 15.44 4.66
N THR A 659 -3.00 14.94 4.96
CA THR A 659 -3.53 14.82 6.33
C THR A 659 -3.40 13.53 7.13
N VAL A 660 -2.69 13.61 8.25
CA VAL A 660 -2.78 12.78 9.46
C VAL A 660 -4.23 12.73 10.01
N GLU A 661 -4.41 11.77 10.93
CA GLU A 661 -5.42 11.11 11.78
C GLU A 661 -4.52 10.12 12.63
N LEU A 662 -4.79 9.76 13.89
CA LEU A 662 -3.99 8.73 14.56
C LEU A 662 -4.84 7.96 15.53
N TYR A 663 -4.83 6.63 15.46
CA TYR A 663 -5.92 5.78 15.95
C TYR A 663 -6.01 5.56 17.49
N ASP A 664 -6.78 4.62 18.06
CA ASP A 664 -6.46 3.81 19.23
C ASP A 664 -7.26 2.50 19.43
N PRO A 665 -6.72 1.54 20.19
CA PRO A 665 -7.33 0.25 20.39
C PRO A 665 -8.49 0.04 21.33
N ALA A 666 -8.49 0.73 22.46
CA ALA A 666 -9.32 0.31 23.57
C ALA A 666 -10.77 0.74 23.37
N THR A 667 -10.97 1.75 22.53
CA THR A 667 -12.14 2.62 22.61
C THR A 667 -13.06 2.46 21.42
N HIS A 668 -12.49 2.11 20.28
CA HIS A 668 -13.10 2.12 18.99
C HIS A 668 -13.19 3.50 18.30
N GLN A 669 -12.53 4.61 18.77
CA GLN A 669 -12.82 6.07 18.51
C GLN A 669 -11.71 7.10 18.02
N PHE A 670 -12.03 8.19 17.27
CA PHE A 670 -11.07 9.07 16.52
C PHE A 670 -10.69 10.64 17.07
N SER A 671 -8.31 11.60 18.00
CA SER A 671 -7.50 12.91 17.88
C SER A 671 -6.69 13.48 16.67
N LEU A 672 -6.61 14.85 16.53
CA LEU A 672 -5.96 15.73 15.50
C LEU A 672 -4.45 16.17 15.68
N PHE A 673 -3.63 16.42 14.60
CA PHE A 673 -2.16 16.49 14.28
C PHE A 673 -2.02 17.64 13.27
N GLY A 674 -2.96 18.55 13.23
CA GLY A 674 -2.79 19.85 12.61
C GLY A 674 -2.39 19.90 11.14
N THR A 675 -1.12 19.76 10.72
CA THR A 675 -0.64 20.16 9.39
C THR A 675 0.51 19.36 8.74
N MET A 676 0.89 19.67 7.50
CA MET A 676 1.95 18.99 6.76
C MET A 676 2.38 19.82 5.54
N THR A 677 3.48 19.50 4.84
CA THR A 677 3.91 20.26 3.64
C THR A 677 2.86 20.23 2.51
N GLU A 678 2.50 19.04 2.02
CA GLU A 678 1.72 18.77 0.81
C GLU A 678 1.09 17.32 0.86
N ALA A 679 0.50 16.70 -0.19
CA ALA A 679 -0.85 16.08 -0.07
C ALA A 679 -1.43 14.79 -0.86
N ARG A 680 -1.47 13.53 -0.35
CA ARG A 680 -0.94 12.28 -1.02
C ARG A 680 -1.71 10.98 -1.57
N GLN A 681 -2.14 10.82 -2.85
CA GLN A 681 -2.78 9.65 -3.55
C GLN A 681 -1.95 8.67 -4.41
N ASN A 682 -2.37 7.40 -4.40
CA ASN A 682 -1.69 6.18 -4.89
C ASN A 682 -0.27 6.29 -4.38
N HIS A 683 0.06 5.51 -3.36
CA HIS A 683 1.14 5.77 -2.42
C HIS A 683 1.22 4.56 -1.48
N THR A 684 2.08 4.54 -0.44
CA THR A 684 2.12 3.44 0.54
C THR A 684 2.54 3.76 2.01
N ALA A 685 3.09 2.80 2.83
CA ALA A 685 4.30 2.92 3.69
C ALA A 685 4.82 1.71 4.55
N THR A 686 6.01 1.76 5.22
CA THR A 686 6.58 0.64 6.09
C THR A 686 7.35 1.01 7.41
N MET A 687 7.62 0.10 8.40
CA MET A 687 8.16 0.31 9.81
C MET A 687 9.55 0.97 9.90
N LEU A 688 10.26 1.07 11.04
CA LEU A 688 11.73 0.83 11.17
C LEU A 688 12.38 1.15 12.53
N ASN A 689 13.70 0.92 12.59
CA ASN A 689 14.48 0.39 13.72
C ASN A 689 15.28 1.40 14.58
N ASP A 690 15.01 2.70 14.47
CA ASP A 690 15.37 3.71 15.50
C ASP A 690 14.15 4.67 15.68
N GLY A 691 12.99 4.02 15.70
CA GLY A 691 11.65 4.59 15.89
C GLY A 691 10.80 4.54 14.63
N ARG A 692 11.38 5.04 13.56
CA ARG A 692 10.71 5.88 12.57
C ARG A 692 10.38 5.00 11.33
N ILE A 693 10.18 5.46 10.09
CA ILE A 693 9.23 4.73 9.18
C ILE A 693 9.22 4.92 7.60
N LEU A 694 10.36 4.98 6.87
CA LEU A 694 10.64 5.49 5.47
C LEU A 694 9.48 5.73 4.46
N ILE A 695 9.46 6.87 3.73
CA ILE A 695 8.42 7.23 2.75
C ILE A 695 8.79 7.93 1.37
N ALA A 696 8.98 7.28 0.19
CA ALA A 696 8.97 7.94 -1.17
C ALA A 696 7.61 8.41 -1.78
N GLY A 697 7.36 8.47 -3.13
CA GLY A 697 6.55 9.55 -3.80
C GLY A 697 5.22 9.25 -4.53
N GLY A 698 4.55 10.17 -5.30
CA GLY A 698 3.07 10.30 -5.62
C GLY A 698 2.30 10.86 -6.90
N VAL A 699 0.96 10.68 -6.98
CA VAL A 699 0.00 11.10 -8.10
C VAL A 699 -0.63 12.53 -7.92
N SER A 700 -1.74 12.92 -8.59
CA SER A 700 -2.62 14.16 -8.55
C SER A 700 -2.93 14.61 -9.99
N SER A 701 -2.81 15.92 -10.29
CA SER A 701 -2.39 16.60 -11.53
C SER A 701 -1.47 17.85 -11.12
N PRO A 702 -0.98 18.83 -11.94
CA PRO A 702 -1.29 18.62 -13.80
C PRO A 702 -0.33 17.53 -14.41
N ALA A 703 0.65 17.11 -13.60
CA ALA A 703 1.90 16.37 -13.83
C ALA A 703 2.67 16.26 -12.48
N VAL A 704 3.81 15.57 -12.33
CA VAL A 704 4.17 14.51 -11.34
C VAL A 704 5.43 14.55 -10.38
N SER A 705 5.36 14.05 -9.12
CA SER A 705 6.48 14.16 -8.13
C SER A 705 7.05 12.97 -7.36
N GLY A 706 8.36 13.11 -7.05
CA GLY A 706 9.04 12.63 -5.87
C GLY A 706 9.60 13.79 -5.03
N THR A 707 8.97 14.04 -3.88
CA THR A 707 9.14 15.19 -2.97
C THR A 707 8.74 14.84 -1.53
N ALA A 708 9.72 14.42 -0.76
CA ALA A 708 9.93 13.32 0.16
C ALA A 708 10.38 13.73 1.54
N GLU A 709 9.43 14.05 2.43
CA GLU A 709 9.34 13.96 3.89
C GLU A 709 10.54 13.28 4.63
N LEU A 710 10.45 13.06 5.94
CA LEU A 710 11.03 11.97 6.76
C LEU A 710 10.18 12.05 8.04
N VAL A 711 10.62 11.57 9.22
CA VAL A 711 9.96 11.67 10.57
C VAL A 711 10.93 11.06 11.63
N THR A 712 11.02 11.54 12.88
CA THR A 712 11.63 10.84 14.07
C THR A 712 10.64 10.08 14.97
N PRO A 713 10.85 9.81 16.29
CA PRO A 713 9.83 9.11 17.08
C PRO A 713 9.13 9.96 18.15
#